data_AF-A0AAU7AWU2-F1
#
_entry.id   AF-A0AAU7AWU2-F1
#
_cell.length_a   1.000
_cell.length_b   1.000
_cell.length_c   1.000
_cell.angle_alpha   90.00
_cell.angle_beta   90.00
_cell.angle_gamma   90.00
#
_symmetry.space_group_name_H-M   'P 1'
#
loop_
_entity.id
_entity.type
_entity.pdbx_description
1 polymer ?
#
loop_
_entity_poly.entity_id
_entity_poly.type
_entity_poly.pdbx_seq_one_letter_code
_entity_poly.pdbx_strand_id
1 'polypeptide(L)'
;MARYTDTSKERVKDSVDMLALVGQYTDLRKSGPVNYKGLCPFHDERTPSFNVNVDEKFFKCFGCGEGGDALTFVQKKEGLDFVGSLEHLAERFGVELEVEDEDPRAAQARARQARLGELLSRTADFYVRHLWESKEASHARAYLTERGMDEALLREFRVGYAPRKWDAVLIPSRRAGYTEQDLLDVGLVIRSQKGGAPYDRFRARITFPLCDRRGRVMGFGARRLAEDDKGPKYLNSNDGPLFHKGKNVYASDIARAHATKAGQVILAEGYTDVIALHQAGLRNTVGLMGTSLTTDQVTELARLASVVVLALDADSAGQEAMLRAAQVAAGRKVQLRVVKLPAGMDPADLVQAEGADAMRRLVDESVPFVSFRVHRTLETANLMSSEGRDEAFGALKPVLDEVPAGALREELVRVVADRTDMPASVIERELATRPVVAPRAPASSSSLSSRPAGGAPQRPAGPRQQLQAAQPRVAGADPRDVRGQATQPNRPPQANRPAQPVQAPRPTGTPGAGPTAAADRGTGGVTTVLAGEGWEGMDALEPHPDELDPGAAPDVQVPTPATPPSAATSQAQPARAGAPAQSPAAAVPTPEPADGPVRDPMPDGPHARMERALLIQVIAQPAIGRPALIELGGPDAFIPGVHQRAAAHLLTHDGPPMATVDESDPVLASLMAGLVIRATEQATDAATLEAEVLKLKLAAVDRQMRRAPKGEVPALARERQQLQIALREAIGRHMDASDTDR
;
A
#
# COMPACT_ATOMS: atom_id res chain seq x y z
N MET A 1 20.14 12.98 -12.30
CA MET A 1 20.72 13.51 -11.04
C MET A 1 21.62 14.65 -11.40
N ALA A 2 21.67 15.71 -10.60
CA ALA A 2 22.67 16.75 -10.77
C ALA A 2 24.07 16.12 -10.69
N ARG A 3 24.96 16.52 -11.59
CA ARG A 3 26.39 16.32 -11.41
C ARG A 3 26.98 17.64 -10.98
N TYR A 4 27.64 17.66 -9.83
CA TYR A 4 28.34 18.82 -9.30
C TYR A 4 29.81 18.77 -9.72
N THR A 5 30.50 19.89 -9.92
CA THR A 5 31.92 19.89 -10.32
C THR A 5 32.76 19.08 -9.34
N ASP A 6 33.82 18.38 -9.79
CA ASP A 6 34.71 17.66 -8.85
C ASP A 6 35.29 18.62 -7.80
N THR A 7 35.63 19.84 -8.20
CA THR A 7 35.97 20.98 -7.32
C THR A 7 34.92 21.22 -6.23
N SER A 8 33.62 21.16 -6.55
CA SER A 8 32.54 21.30 -5.57
C SER A 8 32.40 20.08 -4.66
N LYS A 9 32.61 18.86 -5.20
CA LYS A 9 32.63 17.62 -4.41
C LYS A 9 33.77 17.66 -3.37
N GLU A 10 34.93 18.19 -3.76
CA GLU A 10 36.10 18.39 -2.89
C GLU A 10 35.86 19.52 -1.88
N ARG A 11 35.42 20.71 -2.32
CA ARG A 11 35.05 21.84 -1.44
C ARG A 11 34.10 21.46 -0.31
N VAL A 12 33.11 20.60 -0.56
CA VAL A 12 32.23 20.10 0.51
C VAL A 12 33.01 19.24 1.50
N LYS A 13 33.80 18.26 1.05
CA LYS A 13 34.64 17.45 1.95
C LYS A 13 35.61 18.31 2.78
N ASP A 14 36.20 19.33 2.16
CA ASP A 14 37.15 20.23 2.81
C ASP A 14 36.49 21.23 3.77
N SER A 15 35.20 21.55 3.58
CA SER A 15 34.43 22.38 4.53
C SER A 15 33.96 21.65 5.80
N VAL A 16 33.72 20.33 5.74
CA VAL A 16 33.10 19.60 6.85
C VAL A 16 34.00 19.57 8.08
N ASP A 17 33.50 20.09 9.20
CA ASP A 17 33.98 19.73 10.53
C ASP A 17 33.34 18.41 10.96
N MET A 18 34.15 17.36 11.11
CA MET A 18 33.69 16.03 11.52
C MET A 18 33.22 15.98 12.98
N LEU A 19 33.70 16.86 13.86
CA LEU A 19 33.20 16.95 15.24
C LEU A 19 31.82 17.62 15.26
N ALA A 20 31.65 18.71 14.53
CA ALA A 20 30.34 19.36 14.36
C ALA A 20 29.33 18.47 13.60
N LEU A 21 29.80 17.60 12.70
CA LEU A 21 28.96 16.60 12.02
C LEU A 21 28.49 15.50 13.00
N VAL A 22 29.44 14.79 13.61
CA VAL A 22 29.16 13.60 14.43
C VAL A 22 28.56 13.98 15.80
N GLY A 23 28.96 15.12 16.36
CA GLY A 23 28.57 15.57 17.70
C GLY A 23 27.07 15.84 17.89
N GLN A 24 26.29 15.95 16.81
CA GLN A 24 24.82 15.97 16.88
C GLN A 24 24.20 14.62 17.29
N TYR A 25 24.96 13.51 17.18
CA TYR A 25 24.44 12.16 17.35
C TYR A 25 25.09 11.39 18.51
N THR A 26 26.23 11.86 19.03
CA THR A 26 26.98 11.19 20.11
C THR A 26 28.01 12.14 20.74
N ASP A 27 28.22 12.03 22.06
CA ASP A 27 29.27 12.77 22.77
C ASP A 27 30.66 12.28 22.36
N LEU A 28 31.44 13.16 21.73
CA LEU A 28 32.84 12.90 21.39
C LEU A 28 33.79 13.47 22.44
N ARG A 29 34.62 12.60 23.04
CA ARG A 29 35.68 12.96 23.99
C ARG A 29 37.05 12.80 23.33
N LYS A 30 37.95 13.77 23.51
CA LYS A 30 39.28 13.73 22.90
C LYS A 30 40.08 12.52 23.40
N SER A 31 40.61 11.71 22.49
CA SER A 31 41.32 10.44 22.76
C SER A 31 42.75 10.40 22.22
N GLY A 32 43.15 11.41 21.43
CA GLY A 32 44.52 11.66 21.00
C GLY A 32 44.66 13.11 20.49
N PRO A 33 45.78 13.48 19.84
CA PRO A 33 45.95 14.84 19.29
C PRO A 33 44.86 15.23 18.27
N VAL A 34 44.57 14.29 17.35
CA VAL A 34 43.63 14.42 16.22
C VAL A 34 42.43 13.47 16.32
N ASN A 35 42.44 12.57 17.31
CA ASN A 35 41.43 11.51 17.48
C ASN A 35 40.45 11.83 18.62
N TYR A 36 39.17 11.52 18.39
CA TYR A 36 38.07 11.71 19.33
C TYR A 36 37.20 10.45 19.38
N LYS A 37 36.75 10.06 20.58
CA LYS A 37 36.05 8.80 20.84
C LYS A 37 34.69 9.03 21.48
N GLY A 38 33.68 8.28 21.04
CA GLY A 38 32.31 8.35 21.57
C GLY A 38 31.58 7.01 21.45
N LEU A 39 30.29 7.00 21.82
CA LEU A 39 29.40 5.87 21.53
C LEU A 39 29.04 5.88 20.03
N CYS A 40 28.88 4.71 19.43
CA CYS A 40 28.59 4.60 18.00
C CYS A 40 27.17 5.06 17.64
N PRO A 41 26.99 6.02 16.71
CA PRO A 41 25.67 6.48 16.29
C PRO A 41 24.95 5.50 15.33
N PHE A 42 25.56 4.34 15.03
CA PHE A 42 25.04 3.32 14.10
C PHE A 42 24.58 2.01 14.77
N HIS A 43 24.98 1.73 16.01
CA HIS A 43 24.49 0.58 16.79
C HIS A 43 24.54 0.90 18.29
N ASP A 44 23.67 0.27 19.08
CA ASP A 44 23.61 0.47 20.53
C ASP A 44 24.81 -0.20 21.23
N GLU A 45 25.58 0.57 21.99
CA GLU A 45 26.75 0.10 22.75
C GLU A 45 26.88 0.85 24.08
N ARG A 46 27.40 0.17 25.11
CA ARG A 46 27.66 0.77 26.44
C ARG A 46 29.10 1.26 26.65
N THR A 47 30.01 0.83 25.78
CA THR A 47 31.44 1.16 25.84
C THR A 47 31.83 1.87 24.55
N PRO A 48 32.36 3.09 24.59
CA PRO A 48 32.78 3.81 23.39
C PRO A 48 33.69 2.98 22.48
N SER A 49 33.24 2.67 21.27
CA SER A 49 34.04 2.05 20.20
C SER A 49 34.12 2.91 18.94
N PHE A 50 33.38 4.01 18.87
CA PHE A 50 33.43 4.97 17.77
C PHE A 50 34.63 5.89 17.89
N ASN A 51 35.42 6.02 16.82
CA ASN A 51 36.56 6.93 16.73
C ASN A 51 36.42 7.84 15.50
N VAL A 52 36.82 9.09 15.63
CA VAL A 52 36.82 10.12 14.58
C VAL A 52 38.21 10.75 14.53
N ASN A 53 38.88 10.65 13.39
CA ASN A 53 40.08 11.42 13.09
C ASN A 53 39.67 12.70 12.35
N VAL A 54 40.00 13.87 12.92
CA VAL A 54 39.59 15.16 12.35
C VAL A 54 40.47 15.60 11.17
N ASP A 55 41.74 15.20 11.15
CA ASP A 55 42.69 15.56 10.08
C ASP A 55 42.42 14.74 8.81
N GLU A 56 42.19 13.42 8.96
CA GLU A 56 41.79 12.52 7.86
C GLU A 56 40.30 12.64 7.50
N LYS A 57 39.52 13.42 8.26
CA LYS A 57 38.05 13.55 8.19
C LYS A 57 37.31 12.20 8.11
N PHE A 58 37.82 11.21 8.84
CA PHE A 58 37.44 9.81 8.73
C PHE A 58 36.88 9.29 10.06
N PHE A 59 35.88 8.41 10.00
CA PHE A 59 35.34 7.72 11.18
C PHE A 59 35.50 6.20 11.08
N LYS A 60 35.68 5.57 12.24
CA LYS A 60 35.67 4.11 12.39
C LYS A 60 35.04 3.68 13.71
N CYS A 61 34.02 2.84 13.63
CA CYS A 61 33.54 2.04 14.74
C CYS A 61 34.35 0.74 14.83
N PHE A 62 34.86 0.43 16.02
CA PHE A 62 35.54 -0.83 16.31
C PHE A 62 34.59 -1.93 16.85
N GLY A 63 33.35 -1.58 17.23
CA GLY A 63 32.28 -2.52 17.58
C GLY A 63 31.60 -3.14 16.35
N CYS A 64 30.75 -2.39 15.65
CA CYS A 64 30.07 -2.87 14.44
C CYS A 64 30.93 -2.85 13.16
N GLY A 65 32.16 -2.35 13.21
CA GLY A 65 33.06 -2.30 12.06
C GLY A 65 32.74 -1.21 11.03
N GLU A 66 31.69 -0.40 11.23
CA GLU A 66 31.32 0.70 10.34
C GLU A 66 32.41 1.76 10.20
N GLY A 67 32.49 2.41 9.03
CA GLY A 67 33.50 3.44 8.76
C GLY A 67 33.32 4.15 7.42
N GLY A 68 34.01 5.28 7.26
CA GLY A 68 33.97 6.09 6.04
C GLY A 68 34.32 7.57 6.26
N ASP A 69 34.10 8.38 5.23
CA ASP A 69 34.21 9.84 5.26
C ASP A 69 32.87 10.51 5.69
N ALA A 70 32.87 11.85 5.72
CA ALA A 70 31.67 12.65 6.01
C ALA A 70 30.43 12.29 5.16
N LEU A 71 30.62 12.06 3.85
CA LEU A 71 29.53 11.63 2.96
C LEU A 71 29.01 10.26 3.35
N THR A 72 29.91 9.30 3.60
CA THR A 72 29.56 7.95 4.05
C THR A 72 28.81 7.97 5.38
N PHE A 73 29.16 8.90 6.28
CA PHE A 73 28.47 9.10 7.55
C PHE A 73 27.02 9.53 7.32
N VAL A 74 26.80 10.59 6.54
CA VAL A 74 25.45 11.11 6.22
C VAL A 74 24.62 10.09 5.43
N GLN A 75 25.19 9.44 4.42
CA GLN A 75 24.53 8.37 3.65
C GLN A 75 23.94 7.30 4.55
N LYS A 76 24.72 6.83 5.55
CA LYS A 76 24.31 5.75 6.47
C LYS A 76 23.42 6.25 7.61
N LYS A 77 23.64 7.48 8.10
CA LYS A 77 22.91 8.00 9.26
C LYS A 77 21.53 8.54 8.88
N GLU A 78 21.44 9.24 7.75
CA GLU A 78 20.19 9.82 7.23
C GLU A 78 19.52 8.94 6.16
N GLY A 79 20.20 7.93 5.62
CA GLY A 79 19.67 7.05 4.58
C GLY A 79 19.56 7.72 3.20
N LEU A 80 20.40 8.73 2.95
CA LEU A 80 20.47 9.52 1.72
C LEU A 80 21.36 8.86 0.66
N ASP A 81 21.11 9.16 -0.62
CA ASP A 81 22.04 8.83 -1.70
C ASP A 81 23.27 9.78 -1.72
N PHE A 82 24.27 9.51 -2.57
CA PHE A 82 25.48 10.35 -2.67
C PHE A 82 25.17 11.83 -2.97
N VAL A 83 24.22 12.09 -3.87
CA VAL A 83 23.88 13.45 -4.30
C VAL A 83 23.13 14.16 -3.17
N GLY A 84 22.16 13.49 -2.55
CA GLY A 84 21.46 14.00 -1.36
C GLY A 84 22.36 14.25 -0.15
N SER A 85 23.39 13.42 0.03
CA SER A 85 24.37 13.60 1.12
C SER A 85 25.33 14.75 0.85
N LEU A 86 25.70 14.98 -0.42
CA LEU A 86 26.49 16.14 -0.82
C LEU A 86 25.67 17.43 -0.71
N GLU A 87 24.42 17.42 -1.17
CA GLU A 87 23.44 18.51 -1.02
C GLU A 87 23.26 18.89 0.47
N HIS A 88 23.03 17.90 1.35
CA HIS A 88 22.87 18.12 2.80
C HIS A 88 24.13 18.67 3.48
N LEU A 89 25.33 18.16 3.15
CA LEU A 89 26.57 18.69 3.71
C LEU A 89 26.90 20.08 3.17
N ALA A 90 26.61 20.35 1.90
CA ALA A 90 26.79 21.66 1.28
C ALA A 90 25.92 22.74 1.95
N GLU A 91 24.63 22.47 2.12
CA GLU A 91 23.69 23.34 2.84
C GLU A 91 24.16 23.59 4.29
N ARG A 92 24.50 22.52 5.02
CA ARG A 92 24.92 22.56 6.42
C ARG A 92 26.22 23.33 6.67
N PHE A 93 27.19 23.24 5.77
CA PHE A 93 28.51 23.87 5.90
C PHE A 93 28.70 25.10 4.99
N GLY A 94 27.61 25.62 4.39
CA GLY A 94 27.62 26.87 3.64
C GLY A 94 28.38 26.83 2.32
N VAL A 95 28.53 25.66 1.70
CA VAL A 95 29.25 25.49 0.43
C VAL A 95 28.29 25.59 -0.74
N GLU A 96 28.44 26.63 -1.55
CA GLU A 96 27.77 26.71 -2.85
C GLU A 96 28.28 25.59 -3.79
N LEU A 97 27.36 24.81 -4.34
CA LEU A 97 27.64 23.68 -5.24
C LEU A 97 27.53 24.10 -6.71
N GLU A 98 28.65 24.18 -7.40
CA GLU A 98 28.68 24.37 -8.85
C GLU A 98 28.24 23.07 -9.55
N VAL A 99 27.38 23.19 -10.56
CA VAL A 99 26.96 22.08 -11.42
C VAL A 99 27.99 21.91 -12.54
N GLU A 100 28.30 20.68 -12.96
CA GLU A 100 29.00 20.42 -14.23
C GLU A 100 28.21 21.06 -15.41
N ASP A 101 28.87 21.38 -16.53
CA ASP A 101 28.20 21.80 -17.77
C ASP A 101 27.25 20.71 -18.28
N GLU A 102 26.01 20.74 -17.80
CA GLU A 102 24.95 19.80 -18.14
C GLU A 102 24.38 20.14 -19.52
N ASP A 103 24.10 19.11 -20.34
CA ASP A 103 23.36 19.27 -21.60
C ASP A 103 22.13 20.16 -21.34
N PRO A 104 21.95 21.30 -22.03
CA PRO A 104 20.81 22.19 -21.83
C PRO A 104 19.45 21.47 -21.89
N ARG A 105 19.35 20.33 -22.58
CA ARG A 105 18.17 19.45 -22.60
C ARG A 105 17.96 18.72 -21.27
N ALA A 106 19.03 18.23 -20.65
CA ALA A 106 18.98 17.61 -19.33
C ALA A 106 18.69 18.66 -18.24
N ALA A 107 19.28 19.85 -18.33
CA ALA A 107 18.96 20.97 -17.44
C ALA A 107 17.49 21.41 -17.57
N GLN A 108 16.98 21.55 -18.80
CA GLN A 108 15.57 21.84 -19.07
C GLN A 108 14.63 20.73 -18.54
N ALA A 109 14.99 19.46 -18.71
CA ALA A 109 14.25 18.33 -18.17
C ALA A 109 14.23 18.33 -16.63
N ARG A 110 15.36 18.65 -15.99
CA ARG A 110 15.50 18.78 -14.53
C ARG A 110 14.62 19.91 -13.99
N ALA A 111 14.66 21.09 -14.62
CA ALA A 111 13.82 22.23 -14.28
C ALA A 111 12.32 21.94 -14.48
N ARG A 112 11.97 21.21 -15.56
CA ARG A 112 10.59 20.75 -15.78
C ARG A 112 10.13 19.80 -14.67
N GLN A 113 10.94 18.81 -14.30
CA GLN A 113 10.61 17.88 -13.20
C GLN A 113 10.43 18.60 -11.87
N ALA A 114 11.28 19.58 -11.54
CA ALA A 114 11.13 20.39 -10.33
C ALA A 114 9.80 21.16 -10.32
N ARG A 115 9.46 21.87 -11.41
CA ARG A 115 8.20 22.61 -11.55
C ARG A 115 6.97 21.69 -11.49
N LEU A 116 7.04 20.48 -12.04
CA LEU A 116 5.95 19.49 -11.91
C LEU A 116 5.82 18.94 -10.48
N GLY A 117 6.93 18.75 -9.75
CA GLY A 117 6.91 18.36 -8.34
C GLY A 117 6.33 19.45 -7.43
N GLU A 118 6.59 20.72 -7.74
CA GLU A 118 6.01 21.83 -6.97
C GLU A 118 4.50 21.97 -7.19
N LEU A 119 4.01 21.80 -8.43
CA LEU A 119 2.57 21.71 -8.73
C LEU A 119 1.88 20.63 -7.87
N LEU A 120 2.52 19.47 -7.73
CA LEU A 120 2.03 18.36 -6.92
C LEU A 120 2.05 18.67 -5.42
N SER A 121 3.11 19.31 -4.88
CA SER A 121 3.10 19.71 -3.46
C SER A 121 2.03 20.76 -3.20
N ARG A 122 1.96 21.85 -4.00
CA ARG A 122 0.94 22.90 -3.86
C ARG A 122 -0.49 22.32 -3.90
N THR A 123 -0.72 21.27 -4.69
CA THR A 123 -2.00 20.56 -4.75
C THR A 123 -2.24 19.66 -3.53
N ALA A 124 -1.19 19.02 -2.98
CA ALA A 124 -1.29 18.28 -1.72
C ALA A 124 -1.64 19.24 -0.56
N ASP A 125 -0.97 20.39 -0.49
CA ASP A 125 -1.21 21.41 0.54
C ASP A 125 -2.62 22.00 0.44
N PHE A 126 -3.12 22.20 -0.80
CA PHE A 126 -4.54 22.54 -1.04
C PHE A 126 -5.50 21.44 -0.53
N TYR A 127 -5.27 20.16 -0.87
CA TYR A 127 -6.15 19.08 -0.41
C TYR A 127 -6.10 18.88 1.12
N VAL A 128 -4.93 19.01 1.76
CA VAL A 128 -4.79 18.96 3.22
C VAL A 128 -5.61 20.07 3.86
N ARG A 129 -5.42 21.31 3.43
CA ARG A 129 -6.21 22.45 3.93
C ARG A 129 -7.71 22.23 3.73
N HIS A 130 -8.14 21.81 2.54
CA HIS A 130 -9.57 21.55 2.29
C HIS A 130 -10.14 20.40 3.14
N LEU A 131 -9.35 19.40 3.55
CA LEU A 131 -9.81 18.36 4.49
C LEU A 131 -10.12 18.93 5.88
N TRP A 132 -9.34 19.90 6.36
CA TRP A 132 -9.47 20.43 7.73
C TRP A 132 -10.37 21.68 7.80
N GLU A 133 -10.21 22.61 6.87
CA GLU A 133 -10.88 23.92 6.85
C GLU A 133 -12.30 23.86 6.28
N SER A 134 -12.58 22.98 5.30
CA SER A 134 -13.84 23.00 4.57
C SER A 134 -15.00 22.32 5.32
N LYS A 135 -16.20 22.92 5.21
CA LYS A 135 -17.47 22.28 5.59
C LYS A 135 -17.82 21.09 4.68
N GLU A 136 -17.38 21.12 3.41
CA GLU A 136 -17.61 20.02 2.44
C GLU A 136 -16.91 18.72 2.88
N ALA A 137 -15.74 18.82 3.50
CA ALA A 137 -14.96 17.66 3.94
C ALA A 137 -15.40 17.07 5.30
N SER A 138 -16.49 17.56 5.89
CA SER A 138 -17.03 17.08 7.17
C SER A 138 -17.28 15.56 7.19
N HIS A 139 -17.92 15.01 6.15
CA HIS A 139 -18.14 13.56 6.00
C HIS A 139 -16.84 12.76 5.81
N ALA A 140 -15.79 13.39 5.26
CA ALA A 140 -14.48 12.77 5.12
C ALA A 140 -13.72 12.69 6.46
N ARG A 141 -13.80 13.75 7.27
CA ARG A 141 -13.28 13.75 8.65
C ARG A 141 -14.03 12.73 9.50
N ALA A 142 -15.36 12.69 9.44
CA ALA A 142 -16.17 11.69 10.14
C ALA A 142 -15.75 10.25 9.80
N TYR A 143 -15.65 9.90 8.51
CA TYR A 143 -15.20 8.57 8.09
C TYR A 143 -13.79 8.20 8.61
N LEU A 144 -12.85 9.15 8.63
CA LEU A 144 -11.51 8.92 9.15
C LEU A 144 -11.52 8.69 10.68
N THR A 145 -12.36 9.44 11.41
CA THR A 145 -12.59 9.25 12.85
C THR A 145 -13.29 7.91 13.15
N GLU A 146 -14.25 7.48 12.32
CA GLU A 146 -14.92 6.17 12.42
C GLU A 146 -13.94 4.99 12.17
N ARG A 147 -12.93 5.21 11.31
CA ARG A 147 -11.78 4.31 11.16
C ARG A 147 -10.71 4.47 12.26
N GLY A 148 -11.00 5.24 13.31
CA GLY A 148 -10.13 5.40 14.48
C GLY A 148 -8.82 6.12 14.21
N MET A 149 -8.71 6.88 13.11
CA MET A 149 -7.46 7.53 12.71
C MET A 149 -7.27 8.89 13.38
N ASP A 150 -6.14 9.07 14.05
CA ASP A 150 -5.79 10.30 14.77
C ASP A 150 -5.42 11.45 13.82
N GLU A 151 -5.80 12.68 14.20
CA GLU A 151 -5.57 13.89 13.41
C GLU A 151 -4.08 14.19 13.24
N ALA A 152 -3.24 14.00 14.28
CA ALA A 152 -1.81 14.28 14.16
C ALA A 152 -1.15 13.36 13.13
N LEU A 153 -1.55 12.08 13.09
CA LEU A 153 -1.08 11.11 12.12
C LEU A 153 -1.60 11.39 10.71
N LEU A 154 -2.87 11.76 10.56
CA LEU A 154 -3.46 12.16 9.27
C LEU A 154 -2.77 13.41 8.70
N ARG A 155 -2.35 14.35 9.56
CA ARG A 155 -1.55 15.53 9.18
C ARG A 155 -0.11 15.16 8.79
N GLU A 156 0.56 14.27 9.53
CA GLU A 156 1.90 13.76 9.19
C GLU A 156 1.91 13.08 7.81
N PHE A 157 0.92 12.23 7.53
CA PHE A 157 0.73 11.58 6.25
C PHE A 157 0.19 12.52 5.14
N ARG A 158 -0.03 13.81 5.44
CA ARG A 158 -0.59 14.83 4.55
C ARG A 158 -1.87 14.34 3.84
N VAL A 159 -2.74 13.65 4.57
CA VAL A 159 -4.05 13.21 4.09
C VAL A 159 -4.92 14.43 3.82
N GLY A 160 -5.62 14.43 2.69
CA GLY A 160 -6.40 15.56 2.20
C GLY A 160 -7.77 15.17 1.65
N TYR A 161 -8.48 16.14 1.08
CA TYR A 161 -9.75 15.94 0.39
C TYR A 161 -9.77 16.69 -0.95
N ALA A 162 -10.08 15.98 -2.02
CA ALA A 162 -10.36 16.56 -3.33
C ALA A 162 -11.84 17.00 -3.40
N PRO A 163 -12.15 18.29 -3.65
CA PRO A 163 -13.52 18.81 -3.71
C PRO A 163 -14.41 18.11 -4.75
N ARG A 164 -15.74 18.28 -4.68
CA ARG A 164 -16.67 17.80 -5.72
C ARG A 164 -16.55 18.55 -7.06
N LYS A 165 -15.96 19.75 -7.05
CA LYS A 165 -15.84 20.66 -8.21
C LYS A 165 -15.01 20.03 -9.36
N TRP A 166 -15.30 20.40 -10.61
CA TRP A 166 -14.67 19.83 -11.79
C TRP A 166 -13.31 20.45 -12.17
N ASP A 167 -12.92 21.55 -11.53
CA ASP A 167 -11.84 22.45 -11.96
C ASP A 167 -11.17 23.22 -10.79
N ALA A 168 -11.28 22.69 -9.56
CA ALA A 168 -10.69 23.25 -8.35
C ALA A 168 -9.15 23.29 -8.40
N VAL A 169 -8.52 22.35 -9.11
CA VAL A 169 -7.07 22.33 -9.37
C VAL A 169 -6.77 22.95 -10.73
N LEU A 170 -7.57 22.63 -11.76
CA LEU A 170 -7.36 23.10 -13.14
C LEU A 170 -7.32 24.63 -13.27
N ILE A 171 -8.30 25.37 -12.74
CA ILE A 171 -8.34 26.84 -12.90
C ILE A 171 -7.22 27.53 -12.12
N PRO A 172 -7.01 27.27 -10.81
CA PRO A 172 -5.93 27.92 -10.06
C PRO A 172 -4.55 27.59 -10.61
N SER A 173 -4.29 26.35 -11.04
CA SER A 173 -2.99 25.98 -11.64
C SER A 173 -2.75 26.73 -12.95
N ARG A 174 -3.77 26.88 -13.82
CA ARG A 174 -3.64 27.68 -15.05
C ARG A 174 -3.40 29.16 -14.77
N ARG A 175 -4.02 29.72 -13.72
CA ARG A 175 -3.73 31.09 -13.24
C ARG A 175 -2.30 31.22 -12.71
N ALA A 176 -1.76 30.18 -12.06
CA ALA A 176 -0.39 30.09 -11.58
C ALA A 176 0.65 29.71 -12.68
N GLY A 177 0.30 29.80 -13.97
CA GLY A 177 1.26 29.59 -15.07
C GLY A 177 1.56 28.12 -15.40
N TYR A 178 0.75 27.16 -14.95
CA TYR A 178 0.84 25.77 -15.38
C TYR A 178 0.04 25.52 -16.66
N THR A 179 0.62 24.79 -17.61
CA THR A 179 -0.04 24.45 -18.87
C THR A 179 -0.97 23.24 -18.66
N GLU A 180 -1.98 23.07 -19.53
CA GLU A 180 -2.84 21.87 -19.48
C GLU A 180 -2.00 20.57 -19.55
N GLN A 181 -0.95 20.57 -20.37
CA GLN A 181 -0.06 19.41 -20.50
C GLN A 181 0.74 19.12 -19.21
N ASP A 182 1.08 20.14 -18.41
CA ASP A 182 1.70 19.92 -17.10
C ASP A 182 0.76 19.16 -16.15
N LEU A 183 -0.52 19.55 -16.09
CA LEU A 183 -1.51 18.89 -15.24
C LEU A 183 -1.90 17.49 -15.73
N LEU A 184 -1.89 17.27 -17.05
CA LEU A 184 -2.09 15.95 -17.66
C LEU A 184 -0.91 15.01 -17.36
N ASP A 185 0.32 15.49 -17.48
CA ASP A 185 1.54 14.71 -17.26
C ASP A 185 1.66 14.20 -15.81
N VAL A 186 1.27 15.00 -14.81
CA VAL A 186 1.22 14.57 -13.40
C VAL A 186 -0.10 13.87 -13.02
N GLY A 187 -1.03 13.74 -13.96
CA GLY A 187 -2.30 13.05 -13.76
C GLY A 187 -3.27 13.75 -12.81
N LEU A 188 -3.12 15.06 -12.57
CA LEU A 188 -4.07 15.86 -11.77
C LEU A 188 -5.38 16.12 -12.54
N VAL A 189 -5.30 16.14 -13.87
CA VAL A 189 -6.41 16.41 -14.80
C VAL A 189 -6.54 15.28 -15.81
N ILE A 190 -7.75 15.10 -16.35
CA ILE A 190 -8.04 14.20 -17.47
C ILE A 190 -8.90 14.92 -18.52
N ARG A 191 -8.76 14.53 -19.79
CA ARG A 191 -9.63 15.00 -20.89
C ARG A 191 -10.93 14.20 -20.94
N SER A 192 -12.02 14.85 -21.33
CA SER A 192 -13.30 14.16 -21.55
C SER A 192 -13.26 13.27 -22.78
N GLN A 193 -13.63 11.99 -22.63
CA GLN A 193 -13.79 11.05 -23.76
C GLN A 193 -14.85 11.50 -24.78
N LYS A 194 -15.76 12.42 -24.39
CA LYS A 194 -16.78 13.00 -25.27
C LYS A 194 -16.33 14.31 -25.95
N GLY A 195 -15.03 14.60 -25.99
CA GLY A 195 -14.47 15.81 -26.62
C GLY A 195 -14.69 17.12 -25.86
N GLY A 196 -15.30 17.07 -24.67
CA GLY A 196 -15.45 18.23 -23.79
C GLY A 196 -14.14 18.67 -23.12
N ALA A 197 -14.20 19.81 -22.41
CA ALA A 197 -13.08 20.39 -21.70
C ALA A 197 -12.37 19.39 -20.74
N PRO A 198 -11.06 19.58 -20.48
CA PRO A 198 -10.37 18.87 -19.41
C PRO A 198 -10.95 19.21 -18.03
N TYR A 199 -10.82 18.29 -17.09
CA TYR A 199 -11.33 18.44 -15.72
C TYR A 199 -10.47 17.68 -14.70
N ASP A 200 -10.58 18.06 -13.42
CA ASP A 200 -9.84 17.47 -12.30
C ASP A 200 -10.10 15.96 -12.19
N ARG A 201 -9.03 15.16 -12.15
CA ARG A 201 -9.11 13.68 -12.04
C ARG A 201 -9.74 13.27 -10.72
N PHE A 202 -9.27 13.85 -9.63
CA PHE A 202 -9.68 13.55 -8.27
C PHE A 202 -10.79 14.51 -7.85
N ARG A 203 -11.96 13.98 -7.51
CA ARG A 203 -13.12 14.75 -7.04
C ARG A 203 -13.87 13.95 -5.98
N ALA A 204 -14.45 14.62 -4.99
CA ALA A 204 -15.24 14.04 -3.90
C ALA A 204 -14.54 12.92 -3.08
N ARG A 205 -13.21 12.95 -2.97
CA ARG A 205 -12.37 11.82 -2.54
C ARG A 205 -11.34 12.21 -1.48
N ILE A 206 -11.11 11.35 -0.49
CA ILE A 206 -9.94 11.49 0.42
C ILE A 206 -8.69 11.21 -0.40
N THR A 207 -7.68 12.08 -0.31
CA THR A 207 -6.41 11.97 -1.04
C THR A 207 -5.26 11.59 -0.12
N PHE A 208 -4.38 10.73 -0.63
CA PHE A 208 -3.18 10.23 0.03
C PHE A 208 -2.00 10.56 -0.90
N PRO A 209 -1.09 11.50 -0.55
CA PRO A 209 0.03 11.86 -1.41
C PRO A 209 1.00 10.69 -1.57
N LEU A 210 1.46 10.46 -2.80
CA LEU A 210 2.42 9.40 -3.12
C LEU A 210 3.81 10.02 -3.21
N CYS A 211 4.56 9.93 -2.12
CA CYS A 211 5.90 10.51 -2.01
C CYS A 211 7.01 9.58 -2.51
N ASP A 212 8.11 10.17 -3.00
CA ASP A 212 9.40 9.47 -3.05
C ASP A 212 10.01 9.35 -1.65
N ARG A 213 11.11 8.60 -1.52
CA ARG A 213 11.83 8.44 -0.24
C ARG A 213 12.39 9.73 0.37
N ARG A 214 12.38 10.87 -0.35
CA ARG A 214 12.77 12.19 0.15
C ARG A 214 11.55 13.03 0.58
N GLY A 215 10.34 12.48 0.57
CA GLY A 215 9.10 13.19 0.95
C GLY A 215 8.49 14.05 -0.17
N ARG A 216 8.99 13.93 -1.41
CA ARG A 216 8.54 14.75 -2.54
C ARG A 216 7.33 14.11 -3.20
N VAL A 217 6.21 14.84 -3.28
CA VAL A 217 4.96 14.33 -3.87
C VAL A 217 5.12 14.07 -5.37
N MET A 218 4.85 12.83 -5.79
CA MET A 218 4.93 12.35 -7.19
C MET A 218 3.54 12.18 -7.82
N GLY A 219 2.49 12.02 -7.01
CA GLY A 219 1.11 11.79 -7.41
C GLY A 219 0.19 11.59 -6.21
N PHE A 220 -1.01 11.06 -6.42
CA PHE A 220 -2.00 10.81 -5.36
C PHE A 220 -2.67 9.44 -5.49
N GLY A 221 -2.90 8.78 -4.36
CA GLY A 221 -3.98 7.81 -4.17
C GLY A 221 -5.25 8.55 -3.73
N ALA A 222 -6.43 8.05 -4.09
CA ALA A 222 -7.69 8.72 -3.78
C ALA A 222 -8.86 7.75 -3.54
N ARG A 223 -9.46 7.80 -2.35
CA ARG A 223 -10.56 6.91 -1.90
C ARG A 223 -11.93 7.58 -2.09
N ARG A 224 -12.88 6.91 -2.74
CA ARG A 224 -14.28 7.37 -2.82
C ARG A 224 -14.96 7.24 -1.46
N LEU A 225 -15.82 8.21 -1.14
CA LEU A 225 -16.66 8.20 0.07
C LEU A 225 -18.13 7.95 -0.26
N ALA A 226 -18.63 8.56 -1.32
CA ALA A 226 -20.01 8.39 -1.75
C ALA A 226 -20.16 7.15 -2.67
N GLU A 227 -21.30 6.47 -2.56
CA GLU A 227 -21.55 5.21 -3.28
C GLU A 227 -22.04 5.43 -4.72
N ASP A 228 -22.63 6.60 -4.99
CA ASP A 228 -23.11 7.07 -6.30
C ASP A 228 -21.96 7.37 -7.30
N ASP A 229 -20.76 7.69 -6.81
CA ASP A 229 -19.54 7.74 -7.63
C ASP A 229 -19.19 6.33 -8.12
N LYS A 230 -19.69 5.98 -9.32
CA LYS A 230 -19.43 4.72 -10.02
C LYS A 230 -17.95 4.46 -10.38
N GLY A 231 -17.03 5.37 -10.03
CA GLY A 231 -15.59 5.14 -10.10
C GLY A 231 -15.08 4.12 -9.06
N PRO A 232 -13.82 3.67 -9.18
CA PRO A 232 -13.27 2.63 -8.30
C PRO A 232 -13.11 3.10 -6.85
N LYS A 233 -13.18 2.16 -5.89
CA LYS A 233 -13.00 2.37 -4.43
C LYS A 233 -11.76 3.20 -4.12
N TYR A 234 -10.63 2.82 -4.73
CA TYR A 234 -9.37 3.58 -4.74
C TYR A 234 -8.96 3.91 -6.19
N LEU A 235 -8.44 5.10 -6.40
CA LEU A 235 -7.94 5.61 -7.68
C LEU A 235 -6.54 6.22 -7.47
N ASN A 236 -5.53 5.75 -8.19
CA ASN A 236 -4.19 6.35 -8.14
C ASN A 236 -3.97 7.32 -9.32
N SER A 237 -2.95 8.17 -9.24
CA SER A 237 -2.31 8.78 -10.42
C SER A 237 -1.91 7.69 -11.42
N ASN A 238 -1.97 8.03 -12.71
CA ASN A 238 -1.37 7.20 -13.77
C ASN A 238 0.17 7.25 -13.65
N ASP A 239 0.86 6.28 -14.28
CA ASP A 239 2.28 6.42 -14.58
C ASP A 239 2.53 7.64 -15.48
N GLY A 240 3.61 8.38 -15.21
CA GLY A 240 3.95 9.64 -15.87
C GLY A 240 5.42 10.06 -15.65
N PRO A 241 5.81 11.32 -15.92
CA PRO A 241 7.21 11.77 -15.85
C PRO A 241 7.84 11.83 -14.45
N LEU A 242 7.03 11.65 -13.41
CA LEU A 242 7.45 11.61 -12.00
C LEU A 242 7.05 10.29 -11.34
N PHE A 243 5.76 9.94 -11.34
CA PHE A 243 5.25 8.73 -10.69
C PHE A 243 5.31 7.49 -11.58
N HIS A 244 5.71 6.37 -10.98
CA HIS A 244 5.61 5.03 -11.56
C HIS A 244 5.04 4.05 -10.53
N LYS A 245 3.81 3.57 -10.75
CA LYS A 245 3.10 2.68 -9.81
C LYS A 245 3.92 1.44 -9.46
N GLY A 246 4.47 0.79 -10.50
CA GLY A 246 5.25 -0.44 -10.35
C GLY A 246 6.65 -0.27 -9.73
N LYS A 247 7.05 0.93 -9.31
CA LYS A 247 8.39 1.22 -8.75
C LYS A 247 8.36 1.85 -7.36
N ASN A 248 7.20 2.26 -6.87
CA ASN A 248 7.04 2.97 -5.60
C ASN A 248 6.23 2.13 -4.60
N VAL A 249 6.47 2.40 -3.32
CA VAL A 249 5.66 1.92 -2.18
C VAL A 249 5.27 3.12 -1.33
N TYR A 250 4.05 3.13 -0.81
CA TYR A 250 3.49 4.27 -0.06
C TYR A 250 4.15 4.42 1.31
N ALA A 251 4.27 5.66 1.79
CA ALA A 251 4.95 6.04 3.04
C ALA A 251 6.44 5.63 3.12
N SER A 252 7.12 5.45 1.97
CA SER A 252 8.54 5.06 1.93
C SER A 252 9.50 6.10 2.52
N ASP A 253 9.08 7.36 2.55
CA ASP A 253 9.66 8.49 3.24
C ASP A 253 9.52 8.36 4.76
N ILE A 254 8.28 8.25 5.26
CA ILE A 254 7.95 8.20 6.70
C ILE A 254 8.57 6.95 7.34
N ALA A 255 8.46 5.80 6.67
CA ALA A 255 8.90 4.52 7.19
C ALA A 255 10.43 4.30 7.11
N ARG A 256 11.18 5.09 6.32
CA ARG A 256 12.61 4.86 6.02
C ARG A 256 13.44 4.63 7.29
N ALA A 257 13.42 5.61 8.19
CA ALA A 257 14.24 5.59 9.40
C ALA A 257 13.87 4.45 10.35
N HIS A 258 12.57 4.15 10.47
CA HIS A 258 12.06 3.06 11.31
C HIS A 258 12.41 1.68 10.75
N ALA A 259 12.25 1.48 9.43
CA ALA A 259 12.59 0.23 8.76
C ALA A 259 14.09 -0.08 8.80
N THR A 260 14.94 0.93 8.56
CA THR A 260 16.39 0.77 8.67
C THR A 260 16.82 0.52 10.12
N LYS A 261 16.23 1.20 11.12
CA LYS A 261 16.50 0.94 12.54
C LYS A 261 16.07 -0.47 12.98
N ALA A 262 14.97 -0.99 12.44
CA ALA A 262 14.46 -2.33 12.75
C ALA A 262 15.16 -3.46 11.96
N GLY A 263 15.89 -3.14 10.88
CA GLY A 263 16.37 -4.12 9.90
C GLY A 263 15.24 -4.83 9.12
N GLN A 264 14.00 -4.37 9.30
CA GLN A 264 12.76 -5.01 8.88
C GLN A 264 11.76 -3.94 8.38
N VAL A 265 11.15 -4.15 7.22
CA VAL A 265 10.03 -3.35 6.70
C VAL A 265 8.77 -4.22 6.61
N ILE A 266 7.62 -3.67 6.98
CA ILE A 266 6.32 -4.33 6.83
C ILE A 266 5.65 -3.80 5.56
N LEU A 267 5.12 -4.67 4.72
CA LEU A 267 4.35 -4.32 3.52
C LEU A 267 2.88 -4.64 3.74
N ALA A 268 2.05 -3.61 3.88
CA ALA A 268 0.60 -3.70 3.91
C ALA A 268 -0.01 -3.37 2.53
N GLU A 269 -1.31 -3.60 2.36
CA GLU A 269 -1.98 -3.41 1.06
C GLU A 269 -2.49 -1.98 0.84
N GLY A 270 -3.37 -1.51 1.71
CA GLY A 270 -4.06 -0.24 1.60
C GLY A 270 -3.37 0.93 2.32
N TYR A 271 -3.65 2.15 1.84
CA TYR A 271 -3.25 3.40 2.51
C TYR A 271 -3.73 3.47 3.97
N THR A 272 -4.96 2.99 4.20
CA THR A 272 -5.61 2.93 5.50
C THR A 272 -4.84 2.07 6.50
N ASP A 273 -4.24 0.99 6.02
CA ASP A 273 -3.70 -0.08 6.85
C ASP A 273 -2.27 0.27 7.24
N VAL A 274 -1.53 0.93 6.33
CA VAL A 274 -0.27 1.62 6.66
C VAL A 274 -0.50 2.66 7.77
N ILE A 275 -1.52 3.51 7.65
CA ILE A 275 -1.83 4.52 8.68
C ILE A 275 -2.19 3.85 10.01
N ALA A 276 -3.08 2.84 10.02
CA ALA A 276 -3.45 2.11 11.22
C ALA A 276 -2.25 1.41 11.90
N LEU A 277 -1.34 0.83 11.11
CA LEU A 277 -0.12 0.18 11.60
C LEU A 277 0.89 1.21 12.15
N HIS A 278 1.05 2.37 11.52
CA HIS A 278 1.84 3.47 12.09
C HIS A 278 1.27 3.97 13.41
N GLN A 279 -0.07 4.08 13.52
CA GLN A 279 -0.75 4.44 14.78
C GLN A 279 -0.56 3.38 15.88
N ALA A 280 -0.53 2.11 15.50
CA ALA A 280 -0.16 0.99 16.38
C ALA A 280 1.31 1.00 16.82
N GLY A 281 2.14 1.92 16.30
CA GLY A 281 3.57 2.02 16.57
C GLY A 281 4.46 1.20 15.62
N LEU A 282 3.88 0.47 14.66
CA LEU A 282 4.58 -0.28 13.61
C LEU A 282 4.99 0.67 12.47
N ARG A 283 5.76 1.71 12.81
CA ARG A 283 6.13 2.82 11.91
C ARG A 283 7.15 2.44 10.83
N ASN A 284 7.57 1.18 10.79
CA ASN A 284 8.33 0.55 9.69
C ASN A 284 7.43 -0.03 8.58
N THR A 285 6.15 0.36 8.53
CA THR A 285 5.18 -0.12 7.52
C THR A 285 5.14 0.77 6.28
N VAL A 286 5.06 0.15 5.09
CA VAL A 286 4.83 0.80 3.78
C VAL A 286 3.70 0.10 3.02
N GLY A 287 3.10 0.79 2.04
CA GLY A 287 1.93 0.30 1.30
C GLY A 287 2.24 -0.20 -0.11
N LEU A 288 1.64 -1.32 -0.51
CA LEU A 288 1.76 -1.90 -1.85
C LEU A 288 0.99 -1.08 -2.88
N MET A 289 1.69 -0.52 -3.87
CA MET A 289 1.05 0.25 -4.95
C MET A 289 0.50 -0.67 -6.04
N GLY A 290 -0.49 -1.51 -5.72
CA GLY A 290 -1.20 -2.35 -6.68
C GLY A 290 -1.68 -3.70 -6.12
N THR A 291 -2.14 -4.57 -7.02
CA THR A 291 -2.64 -5.93 -6.70
C THR A 291 -1.54 -7.00 -6.72
N SER A 292 -0.28 -6.61 -6.88
CA SER A 292 0.87 -7.52 -6.86
C SER A 292 2.18 -6.78 -6.65
N LEU A 293 3.10 -7.42 -5.94
CA LEU A 293 4.44 -6.91 -5.66
C LEU A 293 5.35 -7.10 -6.88
N THR A 294 6.02 -6.03 -7.33
CA THR A 294 6.91 -6.06 -8.50
C THR A 294 8.38 -6.27 -8.13
N THR A 295 9.18 -6.72 -9.11
CA THR A 295 10.66 -6.75 -9.07
C THR A 295 11.29 -5.42 -8.64
N ASP A 296 10.73 -4.30 -9.11
CA ASP A 296 11.23 -2.95 -8.81
C ASP A 296 10.82 -2.51 -7.39
N GLN A 297 9.61 -2.86 -6.92
CA GLN A 297 9.20 -2.63 -5.53
C GLN A 297 10.02 -3.48 -4.55
N VAL A 298 10.31 -4.75 -4.85
CA VAL A 298 11.28 -5.55 -4.07
C VAL A 298 12.65 -4.88 -4.06
N THR A 299 13.07 -4.30 -5.18
CA THR A 299 14.32 -3.56 -5.29
C THR A 299 14.32 -2.28 -4.43
N GLU A 300 13.17 -1.64 -4.21
CA GLU A 300 13.04 -0.49 -3.31
C GLU A 300 12.98 -0.89 -1.83
N LEU A 301 12.17 -1.91 -1.50
CA LEU A 301 12.08 -2.48 -0.15
C LEU A 301 13.46 -2.97 0.35
N ALA A 302 14.25 -3.57 -0.54
CA ALA A 302 15.64 -3.99 -0.30
C ALA A 302 16.61 -2.83 0.07
N ARG A 303 16.21 -1.57 -0.15
CA ARG A 303 16.98 -0.37 0.25
C ARG A 303 16.54 0.19 1.60
N LEU A 304 15.44 -0.32 2.17
CA LEU A 304 14.92 0.07 3.49
C LEU A 304 15.37 -0.93 4.56
N ALA A 305 15.31 -2.23 4.25
CA ALA A 305 15.53 -3.32 5.20
C ALA A 305 16.00 -4.62 4.50
N SER A 306 16.68 -5.49 5.26
CA SER A 306 17.06 -6.85 4.84
C SER A 306 15.93 -7.89 5.01
N VAL A 307 14.92 -7.58 5.83
CA VAL A 307 13.72 -8.42 6.02
C VAL A 307 12.49 -7.64 5.54
N VAL A 308 11.66 -8.28 4.73
CA VAL A 308 10.36 -7.75 4.28
C VAL A 308 9.27 -8.67 4.82
N VAL A 309 8.38 -8.13 5.65
CA VAL A 309 7.24 -8.85 6.23
C VAL A 309 5.99 -8.49 5.45
N LEU A 310 5.42 -9.46 4.73
CA LEU A 310 4.19 -9.30 3.95
C LEU A 310 2.98 -9.45 4.88
N ALA A 311 2.28 -8.33 5.12
CA ALA A 311 1.04 -8.24 5.87
C ALA A 311 -0.11 -7.91 4.90
N LEU A 312 -0.43 -8.88 4.05
CA LEU A 312 -1.37 -8.73 2.93
C LEU A 312 -2.56 -9.66 3.11
N ASP A 313 -3.72 -9.26 2.57
CA ASP A 313 -4.95 -10.02 2.63
C ASP A 313 -4.81 -11.38 1.92
N ALA A 314 -5.54 -12.40 2.40
CA ALA A 314 -5.42 -13.77 1.93
C ALA A 314 -5.70 -13.96 0.42
N ASP A 315 -6.48 -13.05 -0.15
CA ASP A 315 -7.05 -13.09 -1.51
C ASP A 315 -6.32 -12.17 -2.51
N SER A 316 -5.64 -11.12 -2.05
CA SER A 316 -5.07 -10.09 -2.93
C SER A 316 -3.72 -10.48 -3.56
N ALA A 317 -2.95 -11.32 -2.87
CA ALA A 317 -1.63 -11.74 -3.31
C ALA A 317 -1.71 -12.67 -4.54
N GLY A 318 -1.66 -12.07 -5.74
CA GLY A 318 -1.51 -12.78 -7.01
C GLY A 318 -0.25 -13.65 -7.02
N GLN A 319 -0.42 -14.95 -6.73
CA GLN A 319 0.64 -15.85 -6.28
C GLN A 319 1.88 -15.78 -7.17
N GLU A 320 1.69 -15.95 -8.49
CA GLU A 320 2.70 -15.87 -9.55
C GLU A 320 3.63 -14.64 -9.47
N ALA A 321 3.09 -13.47 -9.18
CA ALA A 321 3.90 -12.25 -9.06
C ALA A 321 4.74 -12.26 -7.78
N MET A 322 4.17 -12.76 -6.69
CA MET A 322 4.88 -12.92 -5.42
C MET A 322 6.02 -13.96 -5.51
N LEU A 323 5.92 -14.94 -6.42
CA LEU A 323 7.02 -15.89 -6.68
C LEU A 323 8.23 -15.19 -7.29
N ARG A 324 7.99 -14.40 -8.34
CA ARG A 324 9.03 -13.59 -9.00
C ARG A 324 9.62 -12.55 -8.04
N ALA A 325 8.79 -11.97 -7.16
CA ALA A 325 9.25 -11.11 -6.08
C ALA A 325 10.21 -11.85 -5.11
N ALA A 326 9.89 -13.09 -4.72
CA ALA A 326 10.73 -13.91 -3.85
C ALA A 326 12.07 -14.32 -4.48
N GLN A 327 12.07 -14.72 -5.76
CA GLN A 327 13.29 -15.00 -6.53
C GLN A 327 14.24 -13.79 -6.55
N VAL A 328 13.68 -12.60 -6.81
CA VAL A 328 14.42 -11.31 -6.81
C VAL A 328 14.94 -10.96 -5.42
N ALA A 329 14.15 -11.19 -4.37
CA ALA A 329 14.57 -10.96 -2.99
C ALA A 329 15.73 -11.87 -2.58
N ALA A 330 15.65 -13.16 -2.88
CA ALA A 330 16.71 -14.14 -2.61
C ALA A 330 18.03 -13.76 -3.29
N GLY A 331 17.99 -13.38 -4.58
CA GLY A 331 19.16 -12.87 -5.32
C GLY A 331 19.75 -11.57 -4.76
N ARG A 332 18.99 -10.83 -3.94
CA ARG A 332 19.41 -9.60 -3.24
C ARG A 332 19.79 -9.80 -1.76
N LYS A 333 19.80 -11.04 -1.26
CA LYS A 333 19.93 -11.39 0.18
C LYS A 333 18.84 -10.80 1.08
N VAL A 334 17.65 -10.56 0.54
CA VAL A 334 16.48 -10.08 1.29
C VAL A 334 15.58 -11.27 1.65
N GLN A 335 15.21 -11.37 2.92
CA GLN A 335 14.26 -12.39 3.38
C GLN A 335 12.81 -11.88 3.25
N LEU A 336 11.98 -12.57 2.46
CA LEU A 336 10.53 -12.38 2.50
C LEU A 336 9.91 -13.28 3.58
N ARG A 337 9.06 -12.69 4.42
CA ARG A 337 8.23 -13.37 5.44
C ARG A 337 6.75 -13.04 5.21
N VAL A 338 5.85 -13.81 5.79
CA VAL A 338 4.38 -13.65 5.66
C VAL A 338 3.73 -13.67 7.05
N VAL A 339 2.92 -12.66 7.33
CA VAL A 339 2.01 -12.62 8.48
C VAL A 339 0.82 -13.52 8.18
N LYS A 340 0.50 -14.47 9.08
CA LYS A 340 -0.72 -15.28 8.97
C LYS A 340 -1.88 -14.53 9.64
N LEU A 341 -2.48 -13.58 8.91
CA LEU A 341 -3.68 -12.86 9.37
C LEU A 341 -4.86 -13.82 9.57
N PRO A 342 -5.79 -13.56 10.52
CA PRO A 342 -7.04 -14.29 10.63
C PRO A 342 -7.89 -14.19 9.35
N ALA A 343 -8.67 -15.24 9.06
CA ALA A 343 -9.47 -15.31 7.84
C ALA A 343 -10.52 -14.18 7.78
N GLY A 344 -10.42 -13.32 6.77
CA GLY A 344 -11.35 -12.21 6.55
C GLY A 344 -11.07 -10.94 7.37
N MET A 345 -9.85 -10.76 7.87
CA MET A 345 -9.40 -9.52 8.55
C MET A 345 -8.19 -8.93 7.83
N ASP A 346 -8.24 -7.63 7.53
CA ASP A 346 -7.08 -6.84 7.08
C ASP A 346 -6.21 -6.40 8.29
N PRO A 347 -4.99 -5.86 8.10
CA PRO A 347 -4.14 -5.43 9.21
C PRO A 347 -4.72 -4.30 10.07
N ALA A 348 -5.59 -3.45 9.52
CA ALA A 348 -6.27 -2.39 10.27
C ALA A 348 -7.44 -2.96 11.09
N ASP A 349 -8.25 -3.85 10.51
CA ASP A 349 -9.33 -4.56 11.19
C ASP A 349 -8.78 -5.38 12.38
N LEU A 350 -7.61 -6.03 12.23
CA LEU A 350 -6.94 -6.72 13.34
C LEU A 350 -6.47 -5.76 14.44
N VAL A 351 -5.83 -4.64 14.08
CA VAL A 351 -5.40 -3.60 15.03
C VAL A 351 -6.60 -2.99 15.76
N GLN A 352 -7.74 -2.83 15.08
CA GLN A 352 -8.98 -2.29 15.66
C GLN A 352 -9.68 -3.30 16.60
N ALA A 353 -9.60 -4.60 16.29
CA ALA A 353 -10.28 -5.65 17.06
C ALA A 353 -9.46 -6.22 18.23
N GLU A 354 -8.16 -6.45 18.05
CA GLU A 354 -7.28 -7.11 19.03
C GLU A 354 -6.12 -6.24 19.51
N GLY A 355 -5.96 -5.03 18.95
CA GLY A 355 -4.96 -4.06 19.37
C GLY A 355 -3.56 -4.28 18.78
N ALA A 356 -2.71 -3.28 18.98
CA ALA A 356 -1.36 -3.21 18.41
C ALA A 356 -0.45 -4.39 18.80
N ASP A 357 -0.64 -4.99 19.98
CA ASP A 357 0.18 -6.13 20.43
C ASP A 357 -0.18 -7.44 19.74
N ALA A 358 -1.41 -7.61 19.25
CA ALA A 358 -1.78 -8.77 18.44
C ALA A 358 -1.04 -8.74 17.09
N MET A 359 -1.05 -7.58 16.43
CA MET A 359 -0.33 -7.41 15.18
C MET A 359 1.20 -7.52 15.35
N ARG A 360 1.77 -7.00 16.45
CA ARG A 360 3.19 -7.25 16.80
C ARG A 360 3.52 -8.74 16.87
N ARG A 361 2.74 -9.52 17.64
CA ARG A 361 2.95 -10.98 17.73
C ARG A 361 2.92 -11.66 16.37
N LEU A 362 1.94 -11.35 15.51
CA LEU A 362 1.87 -11.99 14.18
C LEU A 362 2.98 -11.52 13.20
N VAL A 363 3.59 -10.35 13.43
CA VAL A 363 4.79 -9.89 12.71
C VAL A 363 6.04 -10.64 13.18
N ASP A 364 6.20 -10.84 14.48
CA ASP A 364 7.32 -11.60 15.07
C ASP A 364 7.21 -13.11 14.73
N GLU A 365 6.01 -13.67 14.79
CA GLU A 365 5.66 -15.04 14.40
C GLU A 365 5.55 -15.25 12.88
N SER A 366 5.80 -14.22 12.07
CA SER A 366 5.71 -14.29 10.60
C SER A 366 6.60 -15.42 10.04
N VAL A 367 6.07 -16.22 9.11
CA VAL A 367 6.77 -17.39 8.55
C VAL A 367 7.57 -17.03 7.29
N PRO A 368 8.66 -17.74 6.93
CA PRO A 368 9.32 -17.53 5.64
C PRO A 368 8.33 -17.72 4.47
N PHE A 369 8.39 -16.87 3.44
CA PHE A 369 7.46 -16.93 2.30
C PHE A 369 7.45 -18.29 1.59
N VAL A 370 8.60 -18.95 1.52
CA VAL A 370 8.71 -20.29 0.93
C VAL A 370 7.98 -21.35 1.78
N SER A 371 8.10 -21.29 3.11
CA SER A 371 7.34 -22.17 4.01
C SER A 371 5.83 -21.94 3.90
N PHE A 372 5.39 -20.68 3.85
CA PHE A 372 3.99 -20.32 3.62
C PHE A 372 3.43 -20.94 2.33
N ARG A 373 4.20 -20.88 1.23
CA ARG A 373 3.82 -21.53 -0.03
C ARG A 373 3.71 -23.04 0.07
N VAL A 374 4.70 -23.70 0.68
CA VAL A 374 4.70 -25.16 0.85
C VAL A 374 3.44 -25.62 1.58
N HIS A 375 3.09 -24.97 2.69
CA HIS A 375 1.83 -25.25 3.39
C HIS A 375 0.60 -24.96 2.52
N ARG A 376 0.48 -23.76 1.92
CA ARG A 376 -0.72 -23.37 1.13
C ARG A 376 -0.98 -24.34 -0.03
N THR A 377 0.05 -24.80 -0.75
CA THR A 377 -0.12 -25.80 -1.82
C THR A 377 -0.55 -27.16 -1.27
N LEU A 378 0.04 -27.63 -0.16
CA LEU A 378 -0.34 -28.90 0.51
C LEU A 378 -1.70 -28.84 1.23
N GLU A 379 -2.26 -27.65 1.44
CA GLU A 379 -3.61 -27.43 1.95
C GLU A 379 -4.66 -27.42 0.82
N THR A 380 -4.30 -26.92 -0.37
CA THR A 380 -5.21 -26.86 -1.54
C THR A 380 -5.23 -28.11 -2.42
N ALA A 381 -4.19 -28.95 -2.38
CA ALA A 381 -4.05 -30.10 -3.29
C ALA A 381 -4.88 -31.33 -2.85
N ASN A 382 -5.32 -32.13 -3.82
CA ASN A 382 -5.96 -33.42 -3.57
C ASN A 382 -4.92 -34.51 -3.25
N LEU A 383 -4.44 -34.54 -2.02
CA LEU A 383 -3.43 -35.51 -1.56
C LEU A 383 -3.99 -36.94 -1.36
N MET A 384 -5.28 -37.18 -1.66
CA MET A 384 -5.94 -38.48 -1.51
C MET A 384 -5.76 -39.44 -2.70
N SER A 385 -5.23 -38.97 -3.84
CA SER A 385 -4.89 -39.81 -5.00
C SER A 385 -3.39 -39.79 -5.31
N SER A 386 -2.90 -40.74 -6.11
CA SER A 386 -1.51 -40.74 -6.59
C SER A 386 -1.22 -39.50 -7.45
N GLU A 387 -2.15 -39.17 -8.33
CA GLU A 387 -2.01 -38.13 -9.36
C GLU A 387 -2.01 -36.74 -8.73
N GLY A 388 -2.88 -36.50 -7.74
CA GLY A 388 -2.92 -35.22 -7.01
C GLY A 388 -1.74 -35.03 -6.06
N ARG A 389 -1.07 -36.11 -5.63
CA ARG A 389 0.21 -36.04 -4.92
C ARG A 389 1.38 -35.71 -5.85
N ASP A 390 1.45 -36.36 -7.01
CA ASP A 390 2.45 -36.04 -8.04
C ASP A 390 2.28 -34.62 -8.59
N GLU A 391 1.05 -34.14 -8.77
CA GLU A 391 0.73 -32.76 -9.13
C GLU A 391 1.20 -31.77 -8.04
N ALA A 392 0.87 -32.04 -6.77
CA ALA A 392 1.32 -31.22 -5.65
C ALA A 392 2.85 -31.16 -5.56
N PHE A 393 3.53 -32.31 -5.71
CA PHE A 393 4.99 -32.33 -5.72
C PHE A 393 5.57 -31.61 -6.93
N GLY A 394 4.99 -31.78 -8.12
CA GLY A 394 5.38 -31.07 -9.34
C GLY A 394 5.28 -29.55 -9.21
N ALA A 395 4.23 -29.04 -8.55
CA ALA A 395 4.07 -27.62 -8.24
C ALA A 395 5.05 -27.10 -7.16
N LEU A 396 5.50 -27.97 -6.24
CA LEU A 396 6.42 -27.63 -5.16
C LEU A 396 7.90 -27.76 -5.53
N LYS A 397 8.25 -28.64 -6.48
CA LYS A 397 9.64 -28.91 -6.87
C LYS A 397 10.43 -27.65 -7.25
N PRO A 398 9.91 -26.72 -8.10
CA PRO A 398 10.64 -25.48 -8.43
C PRO A 398 10.91 -24.61 -7.18
N VAL A 399 9.98 -24.64 -6.22
CA VAL A 399 10.08 -23.87 -4.97
C VAL A 399 11.19 -24.42 -4.07
N LEU A 400 11.31 -25.75 -4.00
CA LEU A 400 12.32 -26.46 -3.21
C LEU A 400 13.71 -26.49 -3.89
N ASP A 401 13.75 -26.36 -5.22
CA ASP A 401 14.98 -26.15 -6.00
C ASP A 401 15.58 -24.73 -5.77
N GLU A 402 14.76 -23.74 -5.43
CA GLU A 402 15.19 -22.38 -5.09
C GLU A 402 15.74 -22.23 -3.66
N VAL A 403 15.37 -23.12 -2.72
CA VAL A 403 15.88 -23.07 -1.33
C VAL A 403 17.31 -23.62 -1.26
N PRO A 404 18.30 -22.86 -0.73
CA PRO A 404 19.64 -23.37 -0.47
C PRO A 404 19.64 -24.56 0.50
N ALA A 405 20.63 -25.46 0.37
CA ALA A 405 20.79 -26.59 1.30
C ALA A 405 21.03 -26.11 2.75
N GLY A 406 20.39 -26.77 3.71
CA GLY A 406 20.42 -26.47 5.14
C GLY A 406 19.07 -26.73 5.81
N ALA A 407 18.98 -26.47 7.11
CA ALA A 407 17.86 -26.87 7.97
C ALA A 407 16.46 -26.52 7.44
N LEU A 408 16.26 -25.32 6.86
CA LEU A 408 14.97 -24.93 6.27
C LEU A 408 14.57 -25.82 5.09
N ARG A 409 15.53 -26.26 4.25
CA ARG A 409 15.25 -27.16 3.13
C ARG A 409 14.91 -28.56 3.63
N GLU A 410 15.61 -29.04 4.66
CA GLU A 410 15.35 -30.34 5.30
C GLU A 410 13.98 -30.38 5.99
N GLU A 411 13.61 -29.30 6.68
CA GLU A 411 12.28 -29.11 7.28
C GLU A 411 11.19 -29.16 6.21
N LEU A 412 11.34 -28.40 5.12
CA LEU A 412 10.34 -28.35 4.05
C LEU A 412 10.26 -29.66 3.27
N VAL A 413 11.37 -30.34 3.00
CA VAL A 413 11.37 -31.68 2.39
C VAL A 413 10.62 -32.69 3.27
N ARG A 414 10.81 -32.63 4.60
CA ARG A 414 10.06 -33.46 5.55
C ARG A 414 8.55 -33.12 5.55
N VAL A 415 8.20 -31.85 5.60
CA VAL A 415 6.79 -31.40 5.54
C VAL A 415 6.10 -31.83 4.24
N VAL A 416 6.80 -31.82 3.10
CA VAL A 416 6.26 -32.39 1.85
C VAL A 416 6.13 -33.92 1.97
N ALA A 417 7.18 -34.63 2.35
CA ALA A 417 7.19 -36.09 2.48
C ALA A 417 6.06 -36.62 3.40
N ASP A 418 5.90 -36.02 4.57
CA ASP A 418 4.88 -36.40 5.57
C ASP A 418 3.45 -36.09 5.09
N ARG A 419 3.26 -35.06 4.25
CA ARG A 419 1.95 -34.67 3.72
C ARG A 419 1.57 -35.40 2.44
N THR A 420 2.54 -35.73 1.58
CA THR A 420 2.29 -36.52 0.37
C THR A 420 2.50 -38.02 0.58
N ASP A 421 2.87 -38.50 1.76
CA ASP A 421 3.14 -39.94 1.97
C ASP A 421 4.16 -40.47 0.91
N MET A 422 5.13 -39.62 0.55
CA MET A 422 6.22 -39.94 -0.36
C MET A 422 7.51 -40.05 0.45
N PRO A 423 8.32 -41.12 0.28
CA PRO A 423 9.59 -41.22 0.98
C PRO A 423 10.49 -40.01 0.70
N ALA A 424 11.06 -39.39 1.74
CA ALA A 424 11.92 -38.21 1.60
C ALA A 424 13.07 -38.44 0.59
N SER A 425 13.61 -39.66 0.51
CA SER A 425 14.65 -40.05 -0.47
C SER A 425 14.19 -40.04 -1.93
N VAL A 426 12.89 -40.13 -2.22
CA VAL A 426 12.32 -39.91 -3.55
C VAL A 426 12.32 -38.42 -3.87
N ILE A 427 11.81 -37.60 -2.94
CA ILE A 427 11.79 -36.13 -3.07
C ILE A 427 13.23 -35.59 -3.23
N GLU A 428 14.17 -36.01 -2.39
CA GLU A 428 15.59 -35.63 -2.48
C GLU A 428 16.22 -36.01 -3.82
N ARG A 429 15.91 -37.20 -4.35
CA ARG A 429 16.41 -37.64 -5.66
C ARG A 429 15.88 -36.74 -6.78
N GLU A 430 14.60 -36.41 -6.78
CA GLU A 430 14.04 -35.50 -7.79
C GLU A 430 14.51 -34.04 -7.59
N LEU A 431 14.83 -33.63 -6.37
CA LEU A 431 15.50 -32.34 -6.09
C LEU A 431 17.01 -32.34 -6.42
N ALA A 432 17.60 -33.52 -6.66
CA ALA A 432 18.98 -33.67 -7.14
C ALA A 432 19.06 -33.73 -8.67
N THR A 433 17.99 -34.14 -9.37
CA THR A 433 17.91 -34.12 -10.84
C THR A 433 17.73 -32.70 -11.38
N ARG A 434 18.84 -31.95 -11.41
CA ARG A 434 18.92 -30.66 -12.12
C ARG A 434 18.51 -30.83 -13.59
N PRO A 435 17.56 -30.03 -14.12
CA PRO A 435 17.24 -30.06 -15.54
C PRO A 435 18.43 -29.55 -16.37
N VAL A 436 18.98 -30.40 -17.24
CA VAL A 436 19.95 -29.97 -18.25
C VAL A 436 19.20 -29.22 -19.35
N VAL A 437 18.98 -27.92 -19.13
CA VAL A 437 18.35 -27.03 -20.13
C VAL A 437 19.34 -26.79 -21.26
N ALA A 438 19.33 -27.68 -22.25
CA ALA A 438 20.01 -27.44 -23.52
C ALA A 438 19.38 -26.19 -24.19
N PRO A 439 20.19 -25.23 -24.69
CA PRO A 439 19.68 -23.98 -25.25
C PRO A 439 18.91 -24.25 -26.55
N ARG A 440 17.58 -24.23 -26.46
CA ARG A 440 16.68 -24.41 -27.61
C ARG A 440 16.69 -23.15 -28.48
N ALA A 441 17.28 -23.26 -29.67
CA ALA A 441 17.35 -22.17 -30.63
C ALA A 441 15.94 -21.63 -30.99
N PRO A 442 15.78 -20.31 -31.22
CA PRO A 442 14.48 -19.71 -31.51
C PRO A 442 13.97 -20.18 -32.89
N ALA A 443 12.78 -20.76 -32.92
CA ALA A 443 12.11 -21.12 -34.17
C ALA A 443 11.53 -19.87 -34.85
N SER A 444 11.87 -19.67 -36.12
CA SER A 444 11.38 -18.54 -36.92
C SER A 444 9.88 -18.66 -37.21
N SER A 445 9.09 -17.67 -36.79
CA SER A 445 7.65 -17.62 -37.01
C SER A 445 7.29 -17.22 -38.45
N SER A 446 6.98 -18.19 -39.32
CA SER A 446 6.35 -17.94 -40.61
C SER A 446 4.83 -17.75 -40.45
N SER A 447 4.32 -16.56 -40.74
CA SER A 447 2.90 -16.20 -40.60
C SER A 447 1.99 -16.93 -41.59
N LEU A 448 0.94 -17.57 -41.10
CA LEU A 448 -0.16 -18.07 -41.93
C LEU A 448 -1.14 -16.93 -42.26
N SER A 449 -1.26 -16.60 -43.55
CA SER A 449 -2.37 -15.81 -44.10
C SER A 449 -3.37 -16.73 -44.81
N SER A 450 -4.60 -16.27 -45.05
CA SER A 450 -5.75 -17.16 -45.26
C SER A 450 -6.53 -16.96 -46.56
N ARG A 451 -7.13 -18.06 -47.05
CA ARG A 451 -8.19 -18.19 -48.08
C ARG A 451 -7.74 -18.02 -49.56
N PRO A 452 -8.48 -18.57 -50.55
CA PRO A 452 -9.30 -19.80 -50.52
C PRO A 452 -9.19 -20.72 -51.77
N ALA A 453 -9.62 -21.98 -51.60
CA ALA A 453 -10.31 -22.89 -52.54
C ALA A 453 -9.87 -23.05 -54.02
N GLY A 454 -9.58 -24.30 -54.41
CA GLY A 454 -9.67 -24.75 -55.81
C GLY A 454 -9.03 -26.11 -56.13
N GLY A 455 -9.79 -27.02 -56.75
CA GLY A 455 -9.29 -28.07 -57.67
C GLY A 455 -8.45 -29.24 -57.13
N ALA A 456 -9.04 -30.44 -57.13
CA ALA A 456 -8.30 -31.71 -57.35
C ALA A 456 -8.26 -32.00 -58.88
N PRO A 457 -7.63 -33.09 -59.42
CA PRO A 457 -6.95 -34.21 -58.74
C PRO A 457 -5.60 -34.65 -59.38
N GLN A 458 -4.92 -35.67 -58.82
CA GLN A 458 -4.72 -37.00 -59.47
C GLN A 458 -3.85 -37.98 -58.64
N ARG A 459 -4.09 -39.28 -58.88
CA ARG A 459 -3.35 -40.50 -58.45
C ARG A 459 -2.85 -41.19 -59.74
N PRO A 460 -1.85 -42.11 -59.77
CA PRO A 460 -1.64 -43.29 -58.88
C PRO A 460 -0.25 -43.29 -58.19
N ALA A 461 0.09 -44.08 -57.16
CA ALA A 461 -0.19 -45.47 -56.73
C ALA A 461 0.72 -46.56 -57.36
N GLY A 462 1.64 -47.11 -56.55
CA GLY A 462 2.51 -48.26 -56.81
C GLY A 462 3.23 -48.72 -55.52
N PRO A 463 3.57 -50.02 -55.29
CA PRO A 463 3.57 -50.56 -53.91
C PRO A 463 4.82 -51.34 -53.43
N ARG A 464 4.97 -51.38 -52.09
CA ARG A 464 5.47 -52.47 -51.20
C ARG A 464 6.72 -53.30 -51.60
N GLN A 465 7.77 -53.22 -50.77
CA GLN A 465 8.25 -54.25 -49.81
C GLN A 465 9.42 -53.63 -49.00
N GLN A 466 9.66 -53.77 -47.68
CA GLN A 466 9.49 -54.81 -46.64
C GLN A 466 10.82 -55.53 -46.31
N LEU A 467 11.07 -55.76 -44.99
CA LEU A 467 12.11 -56.60 -44.34
C LEU A 467 13.45 -55.97 -43.88
N GLN A 468 13.54 -55.85 -42.54
CA GLN A 468 14.58 -56.40 -41.64
C GLN A 468 16.05 -55.90 -41.64
N ALA A 469 16.34 -55.12 -40.59
CA ALA A 469 17.25 -55.44 -39.47
C ALA A 469 18.73 -55.88 -39.70
N ALA A 470 19.65 -55.09 -39.12
CA ALA A 470 20.84 -55.59 -38.42
C ALA A 470 21.30 -54.60 -37.32
N GLN A 471 21.86 -55.12 -36.22
CA GLN A 471 22.66 -54.41 -35.21
C GLN A 471 24.10 -55.03 -35.19
N PRO A 472 24.97 -54.73 -34.20
CA PRO A 472 25.68 -53.48 -33.92
C PRO A 472 27.23 -53.70 -33.90
N ARG A 473 28.05 -52.68 -33.56
CA ARG A 473 29.28 -52.86 -32.71
C ARG A 473 30.02 -51.57 -32.29
N VAL A 474 29.97 -51.31 -30.98
CA VAL A 474 31.00 -50.96 -29.96
C VAL A 474 32.44 -50.50 -30.40
N ALA A 475 33.00 -49.60 -29.57
CA ALA A 475 34.42 -49.18 -29.38
C ALA A 475 34.98 -48.04 -30.28
N GLY A 476 35.88 -47.15 -29.81
CA GLY A 476 36.37 -46.92 -28.43
C GLY A 476 37.58 -45.95 -28.31
N ALA A 477 37.77 -45.38 -27.11
CA ALA A 477 39.00 -44.78 -26.52
C ALA A 477 39.93 -43.78 -27.28
N ASP A 478 39.84 -42.51 -26.85
CA ASP A 478 40.96 -41.69 -26.25
C ASP A 478 42.22 -41.34 -27.10
N PRO A 479 43.28 -40.62 -26.61
CA PRO A 479 43.45 -39.18 -26.93
C PRO A 479 44.82 -38.77 -27.51
N ARG A 480 44.95 -37.50 -28.00
CA ARG A 480 46.00 -36.49 -27.65
C ARG A 480 46.11 -35.28 -28.62
N ASP A 481 46.14 -34.08 -28.02
CA ASP A 481 47.10 -32.95 -28.17
C ASP A 481 47.72 -32.59 -29.55
N VAL A 482 47.67 -31.29 -29.92
CA VAL A 482 48.84 -30.49 -30.40
C VAL A 482 48.57 -28.96 -30.38
N ARG A 483 49.49 -28.23 -29.74
CA ARG A 483 49.92 -26.80 -29.83
C ARG A 483 49.25 -25.83 -30.84
N GLY A 484 49.20 -24.52 -30.50
CA GLY A 484 49.28 -23.48 -31.56
C GLY A 484 49.08 -21.97 -31.31
N GLN A 485 49.84 -21.32 -30.41
CA GLN A 485 50.12 -19.84 -30.43
C GLN A 485 48.93 -18.84 -30.28
N ALA A 486 49.23 -17.54 -30.22
CA ALA A 486 48.31 -16.44 -29.88
C ALA A 486 48.65 -15.12 -30.60
N THR A 487 47.65 -14.26 -30.82
CA THR A 487 47.81 -12.85 -31.25
C THR A 487 46.77 -11.94 -30.59
N GLN A 488 47.09 -10.65 -30.44
CA GLN A 488 46.25 -9.62 -29.81
C GLN A 488 45.65 -8.64 -30.86
N PRO A 489 44.67 -7.77 -30.49
CA PRO A 489 43.72 -7.18 -31.44
C PRO A 489 44.21 -5.91 -32.17
N ASN A 490 43.43 -5.49 -33.17
CA ASN A 490 43.76 -4.41 -34.12
C ASN A 490 42.92 -3.12 -33.91
N ARG A 491 43.38 -1.99 -34.46
CA ARG A 491 42.79 -0.63 -34.30
C ARG A 491 41.85 -0.22 -35.46
N PRO A 492 41.08 0.89 -35.36
CA PRO A 492 40.07 1.29 -36.34
C PRO A 492 40.60 2.26 -37.44
N PRO A 493 39.83 2.48 -38.53
CA PRO A 493 40.22 3.33 -39.67
C PRO A 493 39.76 4.80 -39.59
N GLN A 494 40.33 5.63 -40.47
CA GLN A 494 39.93 7.01 -40.84
C GLN A 494 40.24 7.22 -42.35
N ALA A 495 39.96 8.31 -43.07
CA ALA A 495 39.30 9.60 -42.81
C ALA A 495 38.73 10.14 -44.15
N ASN A 496 38.01 11.28 -44.19
CA ASN A 496 38.17 12.28 -45.28
C ASN A 496 37.48 13.65 -45.04
N ARG A 497 37.90 14.65 -45.83
CA ARG A 497 37.56 16.10 -45.85
C ARG A 497 38.08 16.70 -47.19
N PRO A 498 37.92 17.99 -47.54
CA PRO A 498 36.85 18.99 -47.27
C PRO A 498 36.36 19.70 -48.58
N ALA A 499 35.47 20.71 -48.48
CA ALA A 499 35.22 21.72 -49.53
C ALA A 499 34.64 23.05 -48.99
N GLN A 500 34.84 24.17 -49.71
CA GLN A 500 34.38 25.56 -49.46
C GLN A 500 34.48 26.39 -50.78
N PRO A 501 34.11 27.69 -50.86
CA PRO A 501 32.84 28.36 -50.50
C PRO A 501 32.30 29.29 -51.63
N VAL A 502 31.09 29.89 -51.48
CA VAL A 502 30.57 30.99 -52.36
C VAL A 502 29.86 32.07 -51.52
N GLN A 503 29.64 33.27 -52.08
CA GLN A 503 29.42 34.56 -51.39
C GLN A 503 27.93 35.00 -51.22
N ALA A 504 27.73 36.16 -50.58
CA ALA A 504 26.44 36.75 -50.15
C ALA A 504 25.83 37.77 -51.15
N PRO A 505 24.74 38.46 -50.75
CA PRO A 505 24.90 39.92 -50.53
C PRO A 505 24.19 40.48 -49.26
N ARG A 506 24.47 41.77 -48.94
CA ARG A 506 23.74 42.62 -47.97
C ARG A 506 22.83 43.63 -48.73
N PRO A 507 22.02 44.47 -48.05
CA PRO A 507 22.54 45.81 -47.70
C PRO A 507 22.07 46.42 -46.35
N THR A 508 22.88 47.37 -45.85
CA THR A 508 22.61 48.60 -45.05
C THR A 508 21.42 48.71 -44.06
N GLY A 509 21.54 49.39 -42.90
CA GLY A 509 22.61 50.32 -42.46
C GLY A 509 22.55 50.77 -40.98
N THR A 510 23.30 51.82 -40.64
CA THR A 510 23.69 52.32 -39.29
C THR A 510 23.76 53.86 -39.33
N PRO A 511 24.15 54.65 -38.28
CA PRO A 511 24.31 54.38 -36.83
C PRO A 511 23.70 55.48 -35.89
N GLY A 512 23.94 55.37 -34.58
CA GLY A 512 23.82 56.46 -33.59
C GLY A 512 23.83 55.90 -32.15
N ALA A 513 24.93 55.85 -31.39
CA ALA A 513 25.79 56.90 -30.83
C ALA A 513 25.57 56.99 -29.29
N GLY A 514 26.66 56.90 -28.50
CA GLY A 514 26.65 57.12 -27.04
C GLY A 514 26.82 58.60 -26.66
N PRO A 515 27.13 58.97 -25.39
CA PRO A 515 28.25 58.37 -24.65
C PRO A 515 28.08 58.17 -23.11
N THR A 516 29.17 57.64 -22.54
CA THR A 516 29.58 57.44 -21.14
C THR A 516 29.09 58.37 -20.02
N ALA A 517 28.88 57.79 -18.83
CA ALA A 517 29.16 58.37 -17.51
C ALA A 517 29.57 57.24 -16.52
N ALA A 518 30.11 57.56 -15.33
CA ALA A 518 30.66 56.58 -14.37
C ALA A 518 30.51 57.01 -12.90
N ALA A 519 30.76 56.06 -11.98
CA ALA A 519 30.60 56.15 -10.51
C ALA A 519 29.13 56.22 -10.02
N ASP A 520 28.78 55.92 -8.76
CA ASP A 520 29.62 55.61 -7.58
C ASP A 520 29.04 54.45 -6.73
N ARG A 521 29.63 54.19 -5.57
CA ARG A 521 29.38 53.06 -4.64
C ARG A 521 28.01 53.14 -3.93
N GLY A 522 27.44 51.97 -3.65
CA GLY A 522 26.32 51.81 -2.72
C GLY A 522 26.34 50.43 -2.05
N THR A 523 26.58 50.40 -0.74
CA THR A 523 26.54 49.16 0.07
C THR A 523 25.12 48.78 0.45
N GLY A 524 24.72 47.52 0.24
CA GLY A 524 23.41 47.03 0.67
C GLY A 524 23.25 45.53 0.44
N GLY A 525 23.74 44.71 1.38
CA GLY A 525 23.42 43.29 1.40
C GLY A 525 22.00 43.08 1.93
N VAL A 526 21.16 42.35 1.19
CA VAL A 526 19.81 41.96 1.63
C VAL A 526 19.68 40.45 1.54
N THR A 527 19.51 39.81 2.69
CA THR A 527 19.18 38.39 2.79
C THR A 527 17.69 38.22 2.51
N THR A 528 17.32 37.69 1.35
CA THR A 528 15.91 37.46 1.00
C THR A 528 15.34 36.25 1.75
N VAL A 529 14.90 36.47 2.99
CA VAL A 529 14.05 35.53 3.72
C VAL A 529 12.63 35.63 3.16
N LEU A 530 12.22 34.67 2.33
CA LEU A 530 10.81 34.51 1.94
C LEU A 530 10.05 33.76 3.05
N ALA A 531 9.74 34.49 4.13
CA ALA A 531 8.67 34.11 5.04
C ALA A 531 7.31 34.32 4.36
N GLY A 532 6.31 33.51 4.71
CA GLY A 532 5.10 33.37 3.89
C GLY A 532 4.17 34.58 3.84
N GLU A 533 3.63 34.85 2.65
CA GLU A 533 2.42 35.65 2.46
C GLU A 533 1.20 34.70 2.52
N GLY A 534 0.31 34.93 3.49
CA GLY A 534 -0.90 34.14 3.66
C GLY A 534 -1.99 34.50 2.63
N TRP A 535 -2.72 33.49 2.14
CA TRP A 535 -3.89 33.70 1.29
C TRP A 535 -5.16 33.88 2.15
N GLU A 536 -5.32 35.06 2.75
CA GLU A 536 -6.64 35.55 3.15
C GLU A 536 -7.34 36.12 1.90
N GLY A 537 -8.54 35.63 1.56
CA GLY A 537 -9.25 36.07 0.35
C GLY A 537 -10.17 35.04 -0.32
N MET A 538 -10.86 34.19 0.45
CA MET A 538 -11.85 33.23 -0.07
C MET A 538 -13.07 33.09 0.85
N ASP A 539 -13.73 34.20 1.15
CA ASP A 539 -15.17 34.22 1.51
C ASP A 539 -15.78 35.61 1.21
N ALA A 540 -17.11 35.68 1.17
CA ALA A 540 -17.99 36.81 0.78
C ALA A 540 -18.40 36.89 -0.70
N LEU A 541 -19.64 36.46 -0.96
CA LEU A 541 -20.41 36.81 -2.17
C LEU A 541 -21.91 36.78 -1.81
N GLU A 542 -22.33 37.78 -1.02
CA GLU A 542 -23.74 37.99 -0.64
C GLU A 542 -24.49 38.86 -1.67
N PRO A 543 -25.82 38.71 -1.81
CA PRO A 543 -26.62 39.50 -2.75
C PRO A 543 -26.95 40.91 -2.23
N HIS A 544 -27.42 41.75 -3.14
CA HIS A 544 -27.83 43.14 -2.89
C HIS A 544 -29.04 43.25 -1.93
N PRO A 545 -29.08 44.26 -1.05
CA PRO A 545 -30.27 44.57 -0.24
C PRO A 545 -31.26 45.48 -0.98
N ASP A 546 -32.52 45.43 -0.54
CA ASP A 546 -33.55 46.47 -0.71
C ASP A 546 -33.97 46.98 0.69
N GLU A 547 -34.61 48.16 0.75
CA GLU A 547 -34.72 49.01 1.94
C GLU A 547 -35.82 48.60 2.95
N LEU A 548 -35.62 48.94 4.24
CA LEU A 548 -36.53 49.79 5.04
C LEU A 548 -35.92 50.14 6.44
N ASP A 549 -36.35 51.28 7.00
CA ASP A 549 -35.71 52.01 8.12
C ASP A 549 -36.38 51.73 9.52
N PRO A 550 -36.06 52.36 10.68
CA PRO A 550 -35.60 51.59 11.85
C PRO A 550 -36.41 51.86 13.15
N GLY A 551 -35.97 51.29 14.29
CA GLY A 551 -36.68 51.43 15.57
C GLY A 551 -35.83 51.32 16.86
N ALA A 552 -35.24 52.45 17.28
CA ALA A 552 -34.81 52.80 18.64
C ALA A 552 -33.70 51.98 19.39
N ALA A 553 -32.98 52.68 20.27
CA ALA A 553 -31.89 52.24 21.15
C ALA A 553 -32.31 52.47 22.64
N PRO A 554 -31.46 52.39 23.73
CA PRO A 554 -29.99 52.33 23.79
C PRO A 554 -29.34 51.45 24.90
N ASP A 555 -28.03 51.64 25.04
CA ASP A 555 -26.98 51.02 25.89
C ASP A 555 -27.18 50.89 27.42
N VAL A 556 -26.42 49.94 28.02
CA VAL A 556 -25.69 50.08 29.32
C VAL A 556 -24.34 49.33 29.25
N GLN A 557 -23.31 49.78 30.01
CA GLN A 557 -21.91 49.31 29.97
C GLN A 557 -21.43 48.46 31.20
N VAL A 558 -20.51 47.49 30.95
CA VAL A 558 -19.23 47.09 31.62
C VAL A 558 -19.03 47.46 33.13
N PRO A 559 -18.44 46.64 34.07
CA PRO A 559 -17.21 45.83 33.90
C PRO A 559 -17.01 44.51 34.74
N THR A 560 -15.80 43.91 34.63
CA THR A 560 -15.23 42.77 35.41
C THR A 560 -14.24 43.26 36.51
N PRO A 561 -13.71 42.43 37.47
CA PRO A 561 -12.48 41.62 37.23
C PRO A 561 -12.16 40.39 38.17
N ALA A 562 -11.03 39.70 37.89
CA ALA A 562 -10.07 39.01 38.81
C ALA A 562 -10.24 37.53 39.32
N THR A 563 -9.12 36.95 39.78
CA THR A 563 -8.78 35.54 40.19
C THR A 563 -7.53 35.58 41.14
N PRO A 564 -6.88 34.49 41.66
CA PRO A 564 -7.17 33.04 41.87
C PRO A 564 -7.03 32.70 43.41
N PRO A 565 -6.22 31.74 43.99
CA PRO A 565 -5.77 30.35 43.68
C PRO A 565 -5.88 29.30 44.86
N SER A 566 -5.34 28.07 44.67
CA SER A 566 -4.88 27.07 45.71
C SER A 566 -5.93 26.29 46.54
N ALA A 567 -5.67 25.10 47.12
CA ALA A 567 -4.52 24.15 47.16
C ALA A 567 -4.99 22.68 47.39
N ALA A 568 -4.07 21.70 47.55
CA ALA A 568 -4.35 20.23 47.63
C ALA A 568 -3.82 19.54 48.92
N THR A 569 -4.25 18.28 49.19
CA THR A 569 -3.67 17.18 50.06
C THR A 569 -4.81 16.14 50.29
N SER A 570 -4.79 14.82 50.04
CA SER A 570 -3.82 13.68 50.14
C SER A 570 -4.07 12.77 51.38
N GLN A 571 -3.72 11.47 51.28
CA GLN A 571 -3.84 10.37 52.28
C GLN A 571 -5.26 9.77 52.51
N ALA A 572 -5.46 8.50 52.90
CA ALA A 572 -4.67 7.26 52.78
C ALA A 572 -5.55 5.99 53.02
N GLN A 573 -5.06 4.80 52.64
CA GLN A 573 -5.68 3.46 52.84
C GLN A 573 -5.31 2.84 54.22
N PRO A 574 -6.09 1.89 54.81
CA PRO A 574 -6.03 0.47 54.39
C PRO A 574 -7.33 -0.36 54.52
N ALA A 575 -7.26 -1.62 54.05
CA ALA A 575 -8.38 -2.53 53.81
C ALA A 575 -8.74 -3.50 54.96
N ARG A 576 -9.95 -4.12 54.89
CA ARG A 576 -10.09 -5.60 54.83
C ARG A 576 -11.48 -6.10 54.39
N ALA A 577 -11.50 -7.36 53.94
CA ALA A 577 -12.57 -8.06 53.22
C ALA A 577 -13.83 -8.43 54.05
N GLY A 578 -14.94 -8.68 53.34
CA GLY A 578 -16.15 -9.36 53.85
C GLY A 578 -17.39 -9.09 52.97
N ALA A 579 -18.05 -10.14 52.49
CA ALA A 579 -19.29 -10.09 51.69
C ALA A 579 -20.32 -11.07 52.29
N PRO A 580 -21.60 -11.18 51.84
CA PRO A 580 -22.25 -10.48 50.71
C PRO A 580 -23.70 -9.96 51.00
N ALA A 581 -24.37 -9.48 49.92
CA ALA A 581 -25.80 -9.72 49.57
C ALA A 581 -26.85 -8.57 49.68
N GLN A 582 -27.56 -8.43 48.54
CA GLN A 582 -28.94 -7.93 48.31
C GLN A 582 -29.25 -6.42 48.40
N SER A 583 -29.92 -5.95 47.33
CA SER A 583 -30.51 -4.61 47.17
C SER A 583 -32.01 -4.62 47.49
N PRO A 584 -32.61 -3.42 47.65
CA PRO A 584 -33.84 -3.12 46.92
C PRO A 584 -33.69 -1.88 46.02
N ALA A 585 -34.70 -1.62 45.17
CA ALA A 585 -34.65 -0.62 44.10
C ALA A 585 -35.23 0.76 44.46
N ALA A 586 -34.93 1.77 43.64
CA ALA A 586 -35.54 3.11 43.66
C ALA A 586 -35.81 3.60 42.22
N ALA A 587 -36.69 4.58 42.06
CA ALA A 587 -37.41 4.89 40.81
C ALA A 587 -36.58 5.54 39.68
N VAL A 588 -37.13 5.46 38.46
CA VAL A 588 -36.62 6.07 37.21
C VAL A 588 -37.42 7.34 36.87
N PRO A 589 -36.78 8.45 36.44
CA PRO A 589 -37.46 9.60 35.87
C PRO A 589 -37.74 9.44 34.37
N THR A 590 -38.88 9.96 33.89
CA THR A 590 -39.26 9.94 32.46
C THR A 590 -38.51 11.01 31.65
N PRO A 591 -37.97 10.68 30.46
CA PRO A 591 -37.37 11.66 29.54
C PRO A 591 -38.41 12.29 28.59
N GLU A 592 -38.08 13.48 28.07
CA GLU A 592 -38.78 14.14 26.96
C GLU A 592 -38.40 13.53 25.59
N PRO A 593 -39.23 13.65 24.54
CA PRO A 593 -38.94 13.09 23.22
C PRO A 593 -37.85 13.87 22.49
N ALA A 594 -36.88 13.15 21.91
CA ALA A 594 -35.80 13.72 21.11
C ALA A 594 -36.01 13.45 19.62
N ASP A 595 -36.40 14.50 18.87
CA ASP A 595 -36.44 14.44 17.40
C ASP A 595 -35.02 14.34 16.82
N GLY A 596 -34.69 13.18 16.27
CA GLY A 596 -33.42 12.92 15.60
C GLY A 596 -33.39 11.53 14.95
N PRO A 597 -32.61 11.33 13.87
CA PRO A 597 -32.51 10.03 13.22
C PRO A 597 -31.88 9.01 14.17
N VAL A 598 -32.65 7.96 14.51
CA VAL A 598 -32.22 6.90 15.43
C VAL A 598 -30.97 6.21 14.88
N ARG A 599 -29.90 6.21 15.67
CA ARG A 599 -28.64 5.52 15.34
C ARG A 599 -28.78 4.01 15.60
N ASP A 600 -28.30 3.18 14.68
CA ASP A 600 -28.24 1.72 14.83
C ASP A 600 -27.40 1.36 16.09
N PRO A 601 -27.96 0.70 17.12
CA PRO A 601 -27.27 0.51 18.41
C PRO A 601 -26.19 -0.58 18.44
N MET A 602 -25.94 -1.30 17.34
CA MET A 602 -24.95 -2.38 17.29
C MET A 602 -23.85 -2.16 16.23
N PRO A 603 -22.60 -2.64 16.47
CA PRO A 603 -21.51 -2.48 15.51
C PRO A 603 -21.71 -3.35 14.26
N ASP A 604 -21.31 -2.80 13.11
CA ASP A 604 -21.42 -3.39 11.76
C ASP A 604 -20.47 -4.60 11.50
N GLY A 605 -20.35 -5.52 12.46
CA GLY A 605 -19.53 -6.73 12.33
C GLY A 605 -19.97 -7.65 11.17
N PRO A 606 -19.09 -8.52 10.66
CA PRO A 606 -19.39 -9.37 9.50
C PRO A 606 -20.64 -10.25 9.71
N HIS A 607 -20.81 -10.84 10.89
CA HIS A 607 -22.02 -11.60 11.22
C HIS A 607 -23.29 -10.73 11.23
N ALA A 608 -23.24 -9.52 11.78
CA ALA A 608 -24.36 -8.57 11.75
C ALA A 608 -24.76 -8.16 10.32
N ARG A 609 -23.80 -8.09 9.38
CA ARG A 609 -24.08 -7.86 7.96
C ARG A 609 -24.77 -9.07 7.32
N MET A 610 -24.31 -10.30 7.60
CA MET A 610 -24.93 -11.54 7.10
C MET A 610 -26.35 -11.74 7.64
N GLU A 611 -26.56 -11.54 8.94
CA GLU A 611 -27.86 -11.68 9.59
C GLU A 611 -28.90 -10.69 9.03
N ARG A 612 -28.51 -9.42 8.82
CA ARG A 612 -29.39 -8.44 8.17
C ARG A 612 -29.65 -8.77 6.70
N ALA A 613 -28.66 -9.30 5.96
CA ALA A 613 -28.86 -9.72 4.58
C ALA A 613 -29.96 -10.80 4.48
N LEU A 614 -29.91 -11.85 5.31
CA LEU A 614 -30.97 -12.85 5.36
C LEU A 614 -32.33 -12.25 5.76
N LEU A 615 -32.38 -11.42 6.80
CA LEU A 615 -33.65 -10.81 7.25
C LEU A 615 -34.30 -9.94 6.16
N ILE A 616 -33.50 -9.23 5.35
CA ILE A 616 -33.98 -8.49 4.17
C ILE A 616 -34.60 -9.43 3.14
N GLN A 617 -33.95 -10.56 2.81
CA GLN A 617 -34.51 -11.56 1.89
C GLN A 617 -35.80 -12.20 2.44
N VAL A 618 -35.88 -12.46 3.75
CA VAL A 618 -37.08 -13.02 4.41
C VAL A 618 -38.26 -12.04 4.37
N ILE A 619 -38.00 -10.73 4.48
CA ILE A 619 -39.03 -9.69 4.33
C ILE A 619 -39.44 -9.50 2.87
N ALA A 620 -38.48 -9.53 1.93
CA ALA A 620 -38.75 -9.37 0.50
C ALA A 620 -39.56 -10.54 -0.08
N GLN A 621 -39.31 -11.78 0.36
CA GLN A 621 -40.01 -12.97 -0.13
C GLN A 621 -40.52 -13.87 1.01
N PRO A 622 -41.56 -13.47 1.78
CA PRO A 622 -42.01 -14.22 2.96
C PRO A 622 -42.41 -15.67 2.67
N ALA A 623 -42.93 -15.95 1.48
CA ALA A 623 -43.41 -17.26 1.05
C ALA A 623 -42.31 -18.34 0.95
N ILE A 624 -41.07 -17.96 0.67
CA ILE A 624 -39.90 -18.88 0.68
C ILE A 624 -38.93 -18.57 1.82
N GLY A 625 -38.84 -17.29 2.22
CA GLY A 625 -38.00 -16.80 3.30
C GLY A 625 -38.36 -17.38 4.67
N ARG A 626 -39.64 -17.45 5.02
CA ARG A 626 -40.06 -18.00 6.32
C ARG A 626 -39.78 -19.52 6.43
N PRO A 627 -40.14 -20.37 5.44
CA PRO A 627 -39.71 -21.76 5.43
C PRO A 627 -38.19 -21.93 5.59
N ALA A 628 -37.40 -21.14 4.85
CA ALA A 628 -35.94 -21.22 4.90
C ALA A 628 -35.36 -20.75 6.26
N LEU A 629 -35.97 -19.74 6.89
CA LEU A 629 -35.65 -19.27 8.23
C LEU A 629 -35.97 -20.33 9.30
N ILE A 630 -37.06 -21.08 9.15
CA ILE A 630 -37.39 -22.23 10.02
C ILE A 630 -36.36 -23.35 9.83
N GLU A 631 -36.04 -23.72 8.58
CA GLU A 631 -35.06 -24.77 8.24
C GLU A 631 -33.64 -24.45 8.72
N LEU A 632 -33.30 -23.17 8.83
CA LEU A 632 -32.04 -22.67 9.41
C LEU A 632 -31.94 -22.89 10.93
N GLY A 633 -33.05 -23.19 11.61
CA GLY A 633 -33.14 -23.26 13.09
C GLY A 633 -33.82 -22.05 13.72
N GLY A 634 -34.50 -21.21 12.93
CA GLY A 634 -35.26 -20.08 13.44
C GLY A 634 -34.39 -19.02 14.14
N PRO A 635 -34.87 -18.42 15.24
CA PRO A 635 -34.13 -17.37 15.96
C PRO A 635 -32.81 -17.86 16.57
N ASP A 636 -32.66 -19.15 16.87
CA ASP A 636 -31.48 -19.71 17.54
C ASP A 636 -30.25 -19.84 16.62
N ALA A 637 -30.43 -19.64 15.30
CA ALA A 637 -29.32 -19.55 14.35
C ALA A 637 -28.55 -18.21 14.42
N PHE A 638 -29.19 -17.17 14.96
CA PHE A 638 -28.65 -15.82 15.06
C PHE A 638 -27.80 -15.65 16.33
N ILE A 639 -26.89 -14.67 16.32
CA ILE A 639 -26.23 -14.23 17.55
C ILE A 639 -27.28 -13.56 18.45
N PRO A 640 -27.34 -13.89 19.76
CA PRO A 640 -28.29 -13.27 20.69
C PRO A 640 -28.18 -11.74 20.68
N GLY A 641 -29.27 -11.07 20.32
CA GLY A 641 -29.27 -9.63 20.00
C GLY A 641 -30.53 -9.21 19.25
N VAL A 642 -30.48 -8.05 18.58
CA VAL A 642 -31.66 -7.49 17.89
C VAL A 642 -32.08 -8.30 16.66
N HIS A 643 -31.14 -8.88 15.90
CA HIS A 643 -31.47 -9.73 14.75
C HIS A 643 -32.21 -11.01 15.15
N GLN A 644 -31.87 -11.61 16.30
CA GLN A 644 -32.61 -12.74 16.86
C GLN A 644 -34.06 -12.35 17.19
N ARG A 645 -34.29 -11.15 17.76
CA ARG A 645 -35.65 -10.64 18.02
C ARG A 645 -36.42 -10.39 16.72
N ALA A 646 -35.77 -9.82 15.70
CA ALA A 646 -36.37 -9.65 14.36
C ALA A 646 -36.71 -10.99 13.69
N ALA A 647 -35.83 -12.00 13.79
CA ALA A 647 -36.09 -13.35 13.29
C ALA A 647 -37.29 -14.00 13.99
N ALA A 648 -37.41 -13.86 15.32
CA ALA A 648 -38.58 -14.32 16.07
C ALA A 648 -39.86 -13.59 15.62
N HIS A 649 -39.82 -12.26 15.57
CA HIS A 649 -40.94 -11.42 15.16
C HIS A 649 -41.48 -11.73 13.76
N LEU A 650 -40.59 -12.03 12.80
CA LEU A 650 -40.95 -12.44 11.43
C LEU A 650 -41.55 -13.85 11.32
N LEU A 651 -41.39 -14.69 12.35
CA LEU A 651 -41.97 -16.03 12.42
C LEU A 651 -43.29 -16.06 13.20
N THR A 652 -43.52 -15.12 14.13
CA THR A 652 -44.73 -15.10 14.97
C THR A 652 -45.88 -14.24 14.41
N HIS A 653 -45.66 -13.50 13.33
CA HIS A 653 -46.64 -12.53 12.81
C HIS A 653 -46.88 -12.68 11.30
N ASP A 654 -48.10 -13.01 10.88
CA ASP A 654 -48.46 -13.19 9.47
C ASP A 654 -48.90 -11.91 8.74
N GLY A 655 -48.87 -10.77 9.43
CA GLY A 655 -49.14 -9.44 8.86
C GLY A 655 -47.90 -8.76 8.23
N PRO A 656 -48.04 -7.49 7.81
CA PRO A 656 -46.91 -6.67 7.39
C PRO A 656 -45.85 -6.57 8.50
N PRO A 657 -44.54 -6.59 8.19
CA PRO A 657 -43.49 -6.73 9.21
C PRO A 657 -43.50 -5.66 10.32
N MET A 658 -43.99 -4.45 10.03
CA MET A 658 -44.11 -3.35 11.01
C MET A 658 -45.40 -3.36 11.83
N ALA A 659 -46.43 -4.12 11.45
CA ALA A 659 -47.81 -3.93 11.92
C ALA A 659 -48.04 -4.29 13.40
N THR A 660 -47.09 -4.97 14.04
CA THR A 660 -47.15 -5.43 15.44
C THR A 660 -45.80 -5.33 16.16
N VAL A 661 -44.85 -4.53 15.65
CA VAL A 661 -43.57 -4.34 16.37
C VAL A 661 -43.85 -3.55 17.64
N ASP A 662 -43.40 -4.07 18.78
CA ASP A 662 -43.63 -3.48 20.10
C ASP A 662 -43.03 -2.06 20.19
N GLU A 663 -43.89 -1.06 20.38
CA GLU A 663 -43.51 0.35 20.50
C GLU A 663 -42.60 0.61 21.72
N SER A 664 -42.52 -0.33 22.67
CA SER A 664 -41.60 -0.28 23.82
C SER A 664 -40.20 -0.86 23.55
N ASP A 665 -39.96 -1.49 22.38
CA ASP A 665 -38.62 -1.87 21.90
C ASP A 665 -38.21 -1.00 20.69
N PRO A 666 -37.79 0.27 20.93
CA PRO A 666 -37.40 1.19 19.85
C PRO A 666 -36.18 0.70 19.06
N VAL A 667 -35.38 -0.22 19.62
CA VAL A 667 -34.22 -0.83 18.95
C VAL A 667 -34.69 -1.83 17.90
N LEU A 668 -35.68 -2.67 18.23
CA LEU A 668 -36.32 -3.56 17.26
C LEU A 668 -37.13 -2.76 16.23
N ALA A 669 -37.88 -1.74 16.64
CA ALA A 669 -38.64 -0.88 15.72
C ALA A 669 -37.74 -0.18 14.69
N SER A 670 -36.62 0.41 15.12
CA SER A 670 -35.65 1.06 14.24
C SER A 670 -34.99 0.08 13.27
N LEU A 671 -34.60 -1.11 13.74
CA LEU A 671 -34.07 -2.18 12.87
C LEU A 671 -35.12 -2.60 11.83
N MET A 672 -36.34 -2.95 12.27
CA MET A 672 -37.39 -3.47 11.40
C MET A 672 -37.76 -2.47 10.31
N ALA A 673 -37.83 -1.17 10.62
CA ALA A 673 -38.03 -0.13 9.62
C ALA A 673 -36.89 -0.11 8.58
N GLY A 674 -35.63 -0.15 9.03
CA GLY A 674 -34.46 -0.17 8.15
C GLY A 674 -34.34 -1.44 7.29
N LEU A 675 -34.79 -2.59 7.79
CA LEU A 675 -34.87 -3.84 7.03
C LEU A 675 -35.97 -3.80 5.97
N VAL A 676 -37.16 -3.27 6.31
CA VAL A 676 -38.29 -3.14 5.38
C VAL A 676 -37.98 -2.21 4.22
N ILE A 677 -37.34 -1.06 4.48
CA ILE A 677 -36.92 -0.13 3.41
C ILE A 677 -35.99 -0.86 2.42
N ARG A 678 -34.91 -1.48 2.91
CA ARG A 678 -33.95 -2.21 2.06
C ARG A 678 -34.59 -3.38 1.31
N ALA A 679 -35.59 -4.04 1.88
CA ALA A 679 -36.34 -5.11 1.23
C ALA A 679 -37.23 -4.63 0.08
N THR A 680 -37.68 -3.36 0.10
CA THR A 680 -38.39 -2.75 -1.04
C THR A 680 -37.45 -2.25 -2.16
N GLU A 681 -36.15 -2.08 -1.86
CA GLU A 681 -35.14 -1.58 -2.80
C GLU A 681 -34.37 -2.69 -3.53
N GLN A 682 -34.43 -3.94 -3.06
CA GLN A 682 -33.68 -5.07 -3.62
C GLN A 682 -34.53 -5.93 -4.56
N ALA A 683 -34.03 -6.13 -5.78
CA ALA A 683 -34.38 -7.32 -6.56
C ALA A 683 -33.85 -8.55 -5.82
N THR A 684 -34.69 -9.60 -5.73
CA THR A 684 -34.41 -10.79 -4.93
C THR A 684 -34.84 -12.05 -5.71
N ASP A 685 -34.13 -13.16 -5.49
CA ASP A 685 -34.49 -14.45 -6.07
C ASP A 685 -34.23 -15.60 -5.07
N ALA A 686 -34.73 -16.79 -5.40
CA ALA A 686 -34.61 -17.96 -4.52
C ALA A 686 -33.16 -18.43 -4.31
N ALA A 687 -32.27 -18.21 -5.28
CA ALA A 687 -30.84 -18.58 -5.19
C ALA A 687 -30.07 -17.62 -4.27
N THR A 688 -30.46 -16.35 -4.22
CA THR A 688 -29.95 -15.31 -3.31
C THR A 688 -30.32 -15.67 -1.87
N LEU A 689 -31.59 -16.00 -1.63
CA LEU A 689 -32.04 -16.50 -0.33
C LEU A 689 -31.30 -17.78 0.09
N GLU A 690 -31.19 -18.75 -0.81
CA GLU A 690 -30.44 -20.00 -0.58
C GLU A 690 -28.98 -19.71 -0.19
N ALA A 691 -28.32 -18.78 -0.88
CA ALA A 691 -26.95 -18.37 -0.58
C ALA A 691 -26.81 -17.68 0.79
N GLU A 692 -27.75 -16.81 1.21
CA GLU A 692 -27.71 -16.21 2.56
C GLU A 692 -27.97 -17.24 3.67
N VAL A 693 -28.88 -18.19 3.46
CA VAL A 693 -29.12 -19.31 4.39
C VAL A 693 -27.86 -20.15 4.55
N LEU A 694 -27.21 -20.52 3.44
CA LEU A 694 -25.98 -21.31 3.45
C LEU A 694 -24.79 -20.55 4.09
N LYS A 695 -24.71 -19.22 3.90
CA LYS A 695 -23.75 -18.35 4.61
C LYS A 695 -23.96 -18.38 6.13
N LEU A 696 -25.20 -18.32 6.62
CA LEU A 696 -25.47 -18.43 8.07
C LEU A 696 -25.21 -19.83 8.61
N LYS A 697 -25.61 -20.90 7.90
CA LYS A 697 -25.26 -22.29 8.29
C LYS A 697 -23.75 -22.46 8.41
N LEU A 698 -22.98 -21.98 7.43
CA LEU A 698 -21.52 -22.04 7.46
C LEU A 698 -20.94 -21.28 8.66
N ALA A 699 -21.44 -20.07 8.95
CA ALA A 699 -21.03 -19.30 10.12
C ALA A 699 -21.40 -19.99 11.45
N ALA A 700 -22.52 -20.70 11.52
CA ALA A 700 -22.92 -21.48 12.69
C ALA A 700 -21.95 -22.65 12.93
N VAL A 701 -21.61 -23.43 11.90
CA VAL A 701 -20.62 -24.51 11.99
C VAL A 701 -19.23 -23.97 12.35
N ASP A 702 -18.80 -22.85 11.77
CA ASP A 702 -17.54 -22.18 12.16
C ASP A 702 -17.56 -21.72 13.64
N ARG A 703 -18.71 -21.35 14.21
CA ARG A 703 -18.85 -21.04 15.65
C ARG A 703 -18.81 -22.32 16.51
N GLN A 704 -19.41 -23.41 16.05
CA GLN A 704 -19.37 -24.71 16.73
C GLN A 704 -17.95 -25.29 16.74
N MET A 705 -17.23 -25.29 15.61
CA MET A 705 -15.85 -25.79 15.52
C MET A 705 -14.88 -25.08 16.47
N ARG A 706 -15.10 -23.78 16.74
CA ARG A 706 -14.31 -23.00 17.73
C ARG A 706 -14.63 -23.33 19.19
N ARG A 707 -15.69 -24.08 19.47
CA ARG A 707 -16.13 -24.50 20.81
C ARG A 707 -16.09 -26.02 21.04
N ALA A 708 -15.99 -26.80 19.97
CA ALA A 708 -16.08 -28.26 20.01
C ALA A 708 -14.83 -28.92 20.61
N PRO A 709 -14.98 -30.02 21.39
CA PRO A 709 -13.86 -30.85 21.81
C PRO A 709 -13.22 -31.56 20.61
N LYS A 710 -11.94 -31.92 20.73
CA LYS A 710 -11.11 -32.45 19.63
C LYS A 710 -11.69 -33.66 18.87
N GLY A 711 -12.57 -34.44 19.50
CA GLY A 711 -13.23 -35.59 18.86
C GLY A 711 -14.36 -35.24 17.88
N GLU A 712 -14.97 -34.06 18.01
CA GLU A 712 -16.14 -33.64 17.22
C GLU A 712 -15.75 -32.79 16.00
N VAL A 713 -14.60 -32.11 16.06
CA VAL A 713 -14.05 -31.29 14.97
C VAL A 713 -14.01 -32.01 13.60
N PRO A 714 -13.67 -33.32 13.49
CA PRO A 714 -13.68 -34.02 12.20
C PRO A 714 -15.08 -34.24 11.59
N ALA A 715 -16.15 -34.18 12.39
CA ALA A 715 -17.52 -34.25 11.87
C ALA A 715 -17.95 -32.88 11.32
N LEU A 716 -17.80 -31.83 12.14
CA LEU A 716 -18.11 -30.44 11.78
C LEU A 716 -17.28 -29.96 10.57
N ALA A 717 -16.02 -30.42 10.43
CA ALA A 717 -15.19 -30.11 9.25
C ALA A 717 -15.78 -30.68 7.94
N ARG A 718 -16.44 -31.85 7.96
CA ARG A 718 -17.11 -32.42 6.79
C ARG A 718 -18.39 -31.68 6.45
N GLU A 719 -19.20 -31.35 7.46
CA GLU A 719 -20.41 -30.54 7.32
C GLU A 719 -20.08 -29.16 6.73
N ARG A 720 -19.06 -28.50 7.28
CA ARG A 720 -18.48 -27.25 6.75
C ARG A 720 -18.09 -27.37 5.27
N GLN A 721 -17.41 -28.45 4.88
CA GLN A 721 -17.01 -28.69 3.50
C GLN A 721 -18.23 -28.87 2.57
N GLN A 722 -19.27 -29.58 3.02
CA GLN A 722 -20.52 -29.75 2.28
C GLN A 722 -21.25 -28.41 2.09
N LEU A 723 -21.35 -27.60 3.14
CA LEU A 723 -21.93 -26.24 3.08
C LEU A 723 -21.14 -25.32 2.14
N GLN A 724 -19.81 -25.41 2.10
CA GLN A 724 -18.99 -24.64 1.16
C GLN A 724 -19.17 -25.07 -0.31
N ILE A 725 -19.51 -26.33 -0.58
CA ILE A 725 -19.85 -26.81 -1.94
C ILE A 725 -21.23 -26.27 -2.33
N ALA A 726 -22.25 -26.51 -1.50
CA ALA A 726 -23.62 -26.03 -1.75
C ALA A 726 -23.69 -24.51 -1.96
N LEU A 727 -22.96 -23.72 -1.15
CA LEU A 727 -22.90 -22.27 -1.29
C LEU A 727 -22.32 -21.83 -2.63
N ARG A 728 -21.31 -22.55 -3.15
CA ARG A 728 -20.74 -22.26 -4.47
C ARG A 728 -21.73 -22.55 -5.60
N GLU A 729 -22.50 -23.63 -5.47
CA GLU A 729 -23.54 -24.00 -6.45
C GLU A 729 -24.72 -23.01 -6.43
N ALA A 730 -25.16 -22.56 -5.26
CA ALA A 730 -26.21 -21.54 -5.12
C ALA A 730 -25.79 -20.19 -5.73
N ILE A 731 -24.55 -19.75 -5.47
CA ILE A 731 -23.98 -18.54 -6.09
C ILE A 731 -23.89 -18.69 -7.62
N GLY A 732 -23.51 -19.88 -8.12
CA GLY A 732 -23.53 -20.18 -9.56
C GLY A 732 -24.92 -20.01 -10.18
N ARG A 733 -25.94 -20.62 -9.58
CA ARG A 733 -27.34 -20.50 -10.04
C ARG A 733 -27.84 -19.05 -10.11
N HIS A 734 -27.47 -18.22 -9.13
CA HIS A 734 -27.81 -16.79 -9.15
C HIS A 734 -27.11 -16.03 -10.30
N MET A 735 -25.82 -16.32 -10.54
CA MET A 735 -25.10 -15.72 -11.68
C MET A 735 -25.72 -16.12 -13.02
N ASP A 736 -25.99 -17.41 -13.23
CA ASP A 736 -26.61 -17.94 -14.45
C ASP A 736 -28.00 -17.33 -14.70
N ALA A 737 -28.83 -17.21 -13.65
CA ALA A 737 -30.14 -16.56 -13.74
C ALA A 737 -30.04 -15.08 -14.12
N SER A 738 -29.08 -14.35 -13.53
CA SER A 738 -28.90 -12.90 -13.75
C SER A 738 -28.37 -12.51 -15.14
N ASP A 739 -27.77 -13.46 -15.88
CA ASP A 739 -27.40 -13.27 -17.29
C ASP A 739 -28.49 -13.77 -18.27
N THR A 740 -29.53 -14.48 -17.81
CA THR A 740 -30.73 -14.79 -18.63
C THR A 740 -31.79 -13.67 -18.67
N ASP A 741 -31.69 -12.68 -17.79
CA ASP A 741 -32.59 -11.51 -17.69
C ASP A 741 -32.00 -10.25 -18.38
N ARG A 742 -31.16 -10.45 -19.42
CA ARG A 742 -30.40 -9.40 -20.14
C ARG A 742 -30.51 -9.50 -21.66
#